data_AF-A0A958LRF4-F1
#
_entry.id   AF-A0A958LRF4-F1
#
_cell.length_a   1.000
_cell.length_b   1.000
_cell.length_c   1.000
_cell.angle_alpha   90.00
_cell.angle_beta   90.00
_cell.angle_gamma   90.00
#
_symmetry.space_group_name_H-M   'P 1'
#
loop_
_entity.id
_entity.type
_entity.pdbx_description
1 polymer ?
#
loop_
_entity_poly.entity_id
_entity_poly.type
_entity_poly.pdbx_seq_one_letter_code
_entity_poly.pdbx_strand_id
1 'polypeptide(L)'
;MKAGFLTTMMILSTLFGGNSLAQSEDVGVYAVPIDWQRVELQKTIEEKLTEAIEAVVERPKFIVHVNLRLAAGKSFGVDQGKAKNGDAFPLAKLGINKDSAAYKRALLSGTETVFSRLAGMVVTLSLDQTVTSIQEKQAREFISSVTQAYGGGRVDVRTKRIRFVGDAFQRSRNLEIARVNLEAAKSIGEAILKSNMQIANAINAAAGKEPAEIKEDGSIKEKDVNKVPELPKTWQEAVMVFKLPIGILAATLLLLLFVSGFKTIESQKVAVMAAQVNQAKAAAEAQQNNQVKSEDPDRDQGEMLAVREGLATGGSGSGEGGFDQFRRMAEQYPETAAYLIKLWLNMETSESQRAIAALTKMVPVETLVPVFGGLDDDLKLKLKKASLMIIDATSIQRAEGFIVEQMVENFLVNTVELPDDLKTLLSSMTITDCVECIKRDSRLGAAFINILQASQVGRILKMLPEEEISGLFDEGLSFTQDSIQSLAATLHPMLMEIRQDKAKHQVPLVNKAVELIRYLGPEKEHEVFKMLISSGATEQILEATNRYFPAELILTLPADKLRILLGRMPTNQRAALIYSREEEERKILLEAIGATGRLREIINDEFREIEKNESMKAQIQKDRAKLWGDFVQISRDSIRNDGRVKDTADELLKKWLSNQGVDTDWGSTEQAA
;
A
#
# COMPACT_ATOMS: atom_id res chain seq x y z
N MET A 1 27.12 -13.82 59.12
CA MET A 1 25.86 -13.04 59.08
C MET A 1 26.15 -11.52 59.10
N LYS A 2 27.00 -11.00 58.20
CA LYS A 2 27.36 -9.56 58.09
C LYS A 2 27.87 -9.15 56.68
N ALA A 3 27.41 -9.82 55.62
CA ALA A 3 27.77 -9.47 54.23
C ALA A 3 26.56 -9.32 53.27
N GLY A 4 25.33 -9.45 53.78
CA GLY A 4 24.10 -9.38 52.97
C GLY A 4 23.30 -8.07 53.10
N PHE A 5 23.78 -7.09 53.86
CA PHE A 5 23.00 -5.89 54.20
C PHE A 5 23.42 -4.63 53.41
N LEU A 6 24.64 -4.59 52.85
CA LEU A 6 25.09 -3.45 52.04
C LEU A 6 24.66 -3.53 50.56
N THR A 7 24.47 -4.73 50.01
CA THR A 7 24.13 -4.91 48.58
C THR A 7 22.66 -4.62 48.29
N THR A 8 21.79 -4.76 49.28
CA THR A 8 20.33 -4.55 49.15
C THR A 8 19.94 -3.07 49.24
N MET A 9 20.77 -2.22 49.86
CA MET A 9 20.50 -0.78 49.97
C MET A 9 21.03 0.07 48.80
N MET A 10 21.85 -0.49 47.89
CA MET A 10 22.52 0.30 46.84
C MET A 10 21.88 0.24 45.45
N ILE A 11 20.85 -0.58 45.22
CA ILE A 11 20.11 -0.60 43.93
C ILE A 11 18.62 -0.29 44.12
N LEU A 12 18.11 -0.35 45.35
CA LEU A 12 16.81 0.26 45.68
C LEU A 12 16.80 1.79 45.49
N SER A 13 17.97 2.42 45.33
CA SER A 13 18.18 3.85 45.11
C SER A 13 18.20 4.29 43.63
N THR A 14 18.09 3.37 42.67
CA THR A 14 17.95 3.70 41.23
C THR A 14 16.51 3.65 40.71
N LEU A 15 15.53 3.32 41.56
CA LEU A 15 14.13 3.14 41.14
C LEU A 15 13.16 4.26 41.58
N PHE A 16 13.60 5.26 42.34
CA PHE A 16 12.74 6.38 42.75
C PHE A 16 13.47 7.71 42.66
N GLY A 17 13.33 8.41 41.52
CA GLY A 17 13.79 9.78 41.38
C GLY A 17 13.50 10.38 40.00
N GLY A 18 12.38 11.08 39.86
CA GLY A 18 12.23 12.18 38.89
C GLY A 18 11.24 11.98 37.74
N ASN A 19 9.97 12.33 37.99
CA ASN A 19 9.04 12.81 36.96
C ASN A 19 9.33 14.29 36.66
N SER A 20 9.50 14.66 35.39
CA SER A 20 8.92 15.90 34.81
C SER A 20 9.17 16.02 33.29
N LEU A 21 8.06 16.15 32.55
CA LEU A 21 7.80 16.85 31.28
C LEU A 21 8.95 17.11 30.28
N ALA A 22 8.84 16.54 29.07
CA ALA A 22 8.65 17.28 27.81
C ALA A 22 8.48 16.33 26.62
N GLN A 23 7.56 16.68 25.72
CA GLN A 23 7.28 16.02 24.44
C GLN A 23 8.51 16.04 23.53
N SER A 24 8.75 14.98 22.76
CA SER A 24 9.48 15.07 21.50
C SER A 24 8.86 14.14 20.47
N GLU A 25 8.57 14.71 19.31
CA GLU A 25 8.00 14.10 18.12
C GLU A 25 9.01 13.18 17.41
N ASP A 26 8.40 12.19 16.74
CA ASP A 26 8.84 11.28 15.69
C ASP A 26 10.26 11.38 15.10
N VAL A 27 10.98 10.26 15.20
CA VAL A 27 11.92 9.81 14.14
C VAL A 27 11.55 8.37 13.80
N GLY A 28 10.87 8.20 12.67
CA GLY A 28 10.43 6.91 12.15
C GLY A 28 11.62 6.01 11.75
N VAL A 29 11.75 4.89 12.46
CA VAL A 29 12.54 3.74 12.00
C VAL A 29 11.67 3.00 10.97
N TYR A 30 12.13 2.94 9.72
CA TYR A 30 11.47 2.20 8.64
C TYR A 30 11.33 0.72 9.01
N ALA A 31 10.15 0.34 9.50
CA ALA A 31 9.73 -1.05 9.58
C ALA A 31 9.48 -1.54 8.15
N VAL A 32 10.06 -2.69 7.81
CA VAL A 32 9.77 -3.36 6.53
C VAL A 32 8.25 -3.59 6.46
N PRO A 33 7.54 -3.17 5.38
CA PRO A 33 6.08 -3.17 5.37
C PRO A 33 5.51 -4.56 5.62
N ILE A 34 4.53 -4.69 6.53
CA ILE A 34 3.85 -5.95 6.86
C ILE A 34 3.23 -6.65 5.63
N ASP A 35 3.07 -5.92 4.53
CA ASP A 35 2.42 -6.40 3.31
C ASP A 35 3.21 -7.47 2.54
N TRP A 36 4.55 -7.47 2.55
CA TRP A 36 5.30 -8.55 1.88
C TRP A 36 5.17 -9.88 2.63
N GLN A 37 5.17 -9.86 3.97
CA GLN A 37 4.98 -11.05 4.81
C GLN A 37 3.58 -11.65 4.60
N ARG A 38 2.59 -10.79 4.36
CA ARG A 38 1.22 -11.22 4.05
C ARG A 38 1.14 -11.94 2.71
N VAL A 39 1.79 -11.43 1.67
CA VAL A 39 1.80 -12.06 0.33
C VAL A 39 2.52 -13.41 0.38
N GLU A 40 3.65 -13.48 1.07
CA GLU A 40 4.42 -14.72 1.22
C GLU A 40 3.67 -15.79 2.02
N LEU A 41 2.97 -15.38 3.10
CA LEU A 41 2.10 -16.28 3.87
C LEU A 41 0.92 -16.77 3.03
N GLN A 42 0.28 -15.90 2.25
CA GLN A 42 -0.83 -16.29 1.37
C GLN A 42 -0.38 -17.34 0.35
N LYS A 43 0.76 -17.10 -0.32
CA LYS A 43 1.34 -18.02 -1.30
C LYS A 43 1.65 -19.39 -0.68
N THR A 44 2.25 -19.40 0.51
CA THR A 44 2.57 -20.63 1.24
C THR A 44 1.31 -21.45 1.57
N ILE A 45 0.21 -20.79 1.93
CA ILE A 45 -1.06 -21.46 2.21
C ILE A 45 -1.70 -22.00 0.93
N GLU A 46 -1.67 -21.24 -0.17
CA GLU A 46 -2.16 -21.68 -1.49
C GLU A 46 -1.42 -22.93 -1.98
N GLU A 47 -0.09 -22.96 -1.86
CA GLU A 47 0.75 -24.10 -2.24
C GLU A 47 0.41 -25.34 -1.41
N LYS A 48 0.28 -25.21 -0.08
CA LYS A 48 -0.02 -26.33 0.82
C LYS A 48 -1.44 -26.88 0.63
N LEU A 49 -2.41 -26.02 0.36
CA LEU A 49 -3.77 -26.45 0.03
C LEU A 49 -3.82 -27.15 -1.34
N THR A 50 -3.09 -26.64 -2.32
CA THR A 50 -3.00 -27.27 -3.64
C THR A 50 -2.41 -28.67 -3.51
N GLU A 51 -1.30 -28.82 -2.78
CA GLU A 51 -0.66 -30.12 -2.49
C GLU A 51 -1.62 -31.10 -1.80
N ALA A 52 -2.37 -30.65 -0.78
CA ALA A 52 -3.33 -31.48 -0.07
C ALA A 52 -4.53 -31.91 -0.93
N ILE A 53 -5.03 -31.03 -1.80
CA ILE A 53 -6.15 -31.35 -2.71
C ILE A 53 -5.67 -32.28 -3.83
N GLU A 54 -4.48 -32.04 -4.39
CA GLU A 54 -3.87 -32.91 -5.40
C GLU A 54 -3.61 -34.33 -4.88
N ALA A 55 -3.36 -34.50 -3.57
CA ALA A 55 -3.19 -35.83 -2.98
C ALA A 55 -4.49 -36.65 -2.94
N VAL A 56 -5.64 -35.99 -2.96
CA VAL A 56 -6.97 -36.62 -2.87
C VAL A 56 -7.64 -36.74 -4.24
N VAL A 57 -7.20 -35.92 -5.22
CA VAL A 57 -7.80 -35.83 -6.56
C VAL A 57 -6.90 -36.51 -7.59
N GLU A 58 -7.44 -37.44 -8.37
CA GLU A 58 -6.68 -38.13 -9.42
C GLU A 58 -6.18 -37.14 -10.50
N ARG A 59 -4.87 -36.86 -10.50
CA ARG A 59 -4.18 -35.92 -11.41
C ARG A 59 -4.56 -35.97 -12.89
N PRO A 60 -4.84 -37.12 -13.55
CA PRO A 60 -5.16 -37.09 -14.97
C PRO A 60 -6.55 -36.52 -15.29
N LYS A 61 -7.41 -36.24 -14.28
CA LYS A 61 -8.80 -35.84 -14.50
C LYS A 61 -9.10 -34.38 -14.14
N PHE A 62 -8.21 -33.70 -13.41
CA PHE A 62 -8.53 -32.40 -12.81
C PHE A 62 -7.30 -31.47 -12.74
N ILE A 63 -7.46 -30.21 -13.12
CA ILE A 63 -6.49 -29.14 -12.84
C ILE A 63 -6.95 -28.44 -11.56
N VAL A 64 -6.13 -28.48 -10.51
CA VAL A 64 -6.47 -27.87 -9.22
C VAL A 64 -5.82 -26.49 -9.15
N HIS A 65 -6.64 -25.44 -9.22
CA HIS A 65 -6.20 -24.08 -8.88
C HIS A 65 -6.81 -23.69 -7.55
N VAL A 66 -5.98 -23.39 -6.55
CA VAL A 66 -6.43 -22.80 -5.28
C VAL A 66 -6.15 -21.31 -5.34
N ASN A 67 -7.19 -20.50 -5.24
CA ASN A 67 -7.07 -19.04 -5.17
C ASN A 67 -7.67 -18.57 -3.86
N LEU A 68 -6.85 -18.03 -2.96
CA LEU A 68 -7.32 -17.51 -1.68
C LEU A 68 -7.73 -16.06 -1.85
N ARG A 69 -9.04 -15.80 -1.82
CA ARG A 69 -9.56 -14.44 -1.67
C ARG A 69 -10.00 -14.23 -0.23
N LEU A 70 -9.42 -13.22 0.40
CA LEU A 70 -9.96 -12.65 1.65
C LEU A 70 -11.28 -11.96 1.30
N ALA A 71 -12.38 -12.39 1.91
CA ALA A 71 -13.67 -11.75 1.73
C ALA A 71 -13.58 -10.28 2.17
N ALA A 72 -13.54 -9.36 1.21
CA ALA A 72 -13.67 -7.94 1.48
C ALA A 72 -15.10 -7.67 1.98
N GLY A 73 -15.24 -7.40 3.27
CA GLY A 73 -16.33 -6.58 3.81
C GLY A 73 -17.76 -7.09 3.62
N LYS A 74 -18.07 -8.37 3.85
CA LYS A 74 -19.45 -8.78 4.14
C LYS A 74 -19.55 -9.28 5.57
N SER A 75 -20.17 -8.48 6.43
CA SER A 75 -20.70 -8.96 7.71
C SER A 75 -21.68 -10.10 7.41
N PHE A 76 -21.35 -11.32 7.81
CA PHE A 76 -22.29 -12.43 7.83
C PHE A 76 -23.39 -12.09 8.82
N GLY A 77 -24.61 -11.91 8.32
CA GLY A 77 -25.80 -11.78 9.15
C GLY A 77 -26.07 -13.13 9.81
N VAL A 78 -25.80 -13.21 11.11
CA VAL A 78 -26.31 -14.29 11.96
C VAL A 78 -27.78 -13.98 12.24
N ASP A 79 -28.66 -14.84 11.75
CA ASP A 79 -30.09 -14.82 12.06
C ASP A 79 -30.32 -14.77 13.57
N GLN A 80 -31.24 -13.91 13.98
CA GLN A 80 -31.49 -13.58 15.38
C GLN A 80 -32.06 -14.78 16.15
N GLY A 81 -31.20 -15.42 16.92
CA GLY A 81 -31.58 -16.41 17.93
C GLY A 81 -30.65 -16.35 19.14
N LYS A 82 -30.84 -15.34 20.01
CA LYS A 82 -30.29 -15.22 21.38
C LYS A 82 -28.84 -15.72 21.58
N ALA A 83 -27.84 -14.95 21.14
CA ALA A 83 -26.50 -15.03 21.72
C ALA A 83 -26.42 -14.13 22.96
N LYS A 84 -26.15 -14.71 24.14
CA LYS A 84 -25.87 -13.96 25.38
C LYS A 84 -24.45 -13.39 25.29
N ASN A 85 -24.23 -12.23 25.92
CA ASN A 85 -22.93 -11.55 26.03
C ASN A 85 -21.76 -12.52 26.27
N GLY A 86 -20.86 -12.65 25.29
CA GLY A 86 -19.66 -13.48 25.41
C GLY A 86 -18.98 -13.97 24.12
N ASP A 87 -19.49 -13.69 22.91
CA ASP A 87 -18.93 -14.23 21.67
C ASP A 87 -17.86 -13.31 21.03
N ALA A 88 -16.71 -13.22 21.69
CA ALA A 88 -15.43 -13.07 20.99
C ALA A 88 -14.78 -14.46 20.92
N PHE A 89 -14.19 -14.83 19.79
CA PHE A 89 -13.61 -16.16 19.54
C PHE A 89 -12.56 -16.49 20.62
N PRO A 90 -12.82 -17.37 21.61
CA PRO A 90 -11.85 -17.58 22.66
C PRO A 90 -10.88 -18.66 22.20
N LEU A 91 -9.57 -18.35 22.15
CA LEU A 91 -8.46 -19.31 22.04
C LEU A 91 -8.59 -20.52 23.00
N ALA A 92 -9.42 -20.42 24.05
CA ALA A 92 -9.80 -21.53 24.94
C ALA A 92 -10.60 -22.66 24.25
N LYS A 93 -11.31 -22.40 23.15
CA LYS A 93 -12.01 -23.44 22.36
C LYS A 93 -11.04 -24.32 21.54
N LEU A 94 -9.77 -23.91 21.42
CA LEU A 94 -8.67 -24.71 20.83
C LEU A 94 -7.91 -25.54 21.87
N GLY A 95 -8.41 -25.63 23.11
CA GLY A 95 -7.77 -26.39 24.20
C GLY A 95 -6.54 -25.73 24.81
N ILE A 96 -6.22 -24.49 24.43
CA ILE A 96 -5.10 -23.75 24.98
C ILE A 96 -5.50 -23.16 26.34
N ASN A 97 -4.82 -23.61 27.40
CA ASN A 97 -5.05 -23.11 28.75
C ASN A 97 -4.84 -21.58 28.79
N LYS A 98 -5.83 -20.85 29.32
CA LYS A 98 -5.84 -19.39 29.46
C LYS A 98 -4.67 -18.87 30.30
N ASP A 99 -4.14 -19.70 31.19
CA ASP A 99 -3.00 -19.35 32.04
C ASP A 99 -1.64 -19.62 31.40
N SER A 100 -1.61 -20.29 30.23
CA SER A 100 -0.37 -20.62 29.55
C SER A 100 0.32 -19.38 28.96
N ALA A 101 1.66 -19.40 28.97
CA ALA A 101 2.46 -18.34 28.36
C ALA A 101 2.19 -18.18 26.85
N ALA A 102 1.75 -19.25 26.17
CA ALA A 102 1.38 -19.23 24.76
C ALA A 102 0.09 -18.42 24.51
N TYR A 103 -0.93 -18.59 25.36
CA TYR A 103 -2.18 -17.81 25.30
C TYR A 103 -1.92 -16.32 25.52
N LYS A 104 -1.10 -15.99 26.53
CA LYS A 104 -0.76 -14.60 26.87
C LYS A 104 0.10 -13.93 25.79
N ARG A 105 1.01 -14.66 25.13
CA ARG A 105 1.78 -14.15 23.98
C ARG A 105 0.91 -13.91 22.75
N ALA A 106 0.00 -14.83 22.43
CA ALA A 106 -0.90 -14.72 21.28
C ALA A 106 -1.87 -13.53 21.37
N LEU A 107 -2.25 -13.15 22.59
CA LEU A 107 -3.05 -11.94 22.87
C LEU A 107 -2.24 -10.65 22.65
N LEU A 108 -0.97 -10.65 23.05
CA LEU A 108 -0.07 -9.50 22.95
C LEU A 108 0.47 -9.26 21.53
N SER A 109 0.55 -10.28 20.67
CA SER A 109 1.06 -10.17 19.29
C SER A 109 0.01 -9.83 18.23
N GLY A 110 -1.24 -9.55 18.62
CA GLY A 110 -2.31 -9.21 17.66
C GLY A 110 -2.74 -10.36 16.73
N THR A 111 -2.32 -11.59 17.03
CA THR A 111 -2.59 -12.81 16.23
C THR A 111 -4.09 -13.12 16.12
N GLU A 112 -4.90 -12.78 17.13
CA GLU A 112 -6.37 -12.88 17.06
C GLU A 112 -6.96 -12.05 15.89
N THR A 113 -6.33 -10.94 15.52
CA THR A 113 -6.75 -10.07 14.41
C THR A 113 -6.45 -10.67 13.04
N VAL A 114 -5.38 -11.48 12.94
CA VAL A 114 -5.01 -12.17 11.69
C VAL A 114 -5.93 -13.37 11.46
N PHE A 115 -6.22 -14.14 12.52
CA PHE A 115 -7.10 -15.30 12.43
C PHE A 115 -8.58 -14.92 12.24
N SER A 116 -9.05 -13.85 12.86
CA SER A 116 -10.42 -13.34 12.64
C SER A 116 -10.63 -12.81 11.22
N ARG A 117 -9.58 -12.30 10.55
CA ARG A 117 -9.62 -11.89 9.13
C ARG A 117 -9.54 -13.05 8.14
N LEU A 118 -9.06 -14.22 8.56
CA LEU A 118 -9.08 -15.46 7.77
C LEU A 118 -10.46 -16.15 7.77
N ALA A 119 -11.45 -15.65 8.52
CA ALA A 119 -12.78 -16.26 8.66
C ALA A 119 -13.68 -16.19 7.39
N GLY A 120 -13.15 -15.75 6.25
CA GLY A 120 -13.88 -15.61 4.98
C GLY A 120 -13.11 -16.17 3.78
N MET A 121 -12.54 -17.37 3.91
CA MET A 121 -11.82 -18.05 2.81
C MET A 121 -12.81 -18.57 1.75
N VAL A 122 -12.58 -18.19 0.49
CA VAL A 122 -13.25 -18.79 -0.66
C VAL A 122 -12.23 -19.61 -1.43
N VAL A 123 -12.43 -20.93 -1.49
CA VAL A 123 -11.67 -21.83 -2.37
C VAL A 123 -12.46 -22.01 -3.66
N THR A 124 -11.85 -21.70 -4.81
CA THR A 124 -12.48 -21.88 -6.13
C THR A 124 -11.76 -23.00 -6.87
N LEU A 125 -12.46 -24.10 -7.15
CA LEU A 125 -11.92 -25.17 -8.02
C LEU A 125 -12.42 -24.95 -9.45
N SER A 126 -11.53 -25.05 -10.43
CA SER A 126 -11.84 -24.89 -11.87
C SER A 126 -11.56 -26.20 -12.60
N LEU A 127 -12.47 -26.63 -13.47
CA LEU A 127 -12.34 -27.87 -14.26
C LEU A 127 -11.94 -27.54 -15.70
N ASP A 128 -11.03 -28.32 -16.28
CA ASP A 128 -10.58 -28.16 -17.67
C ASP A 128 -11.71 -28.48 -18.68
N GLN A 129 -11.62 -27.94 -19.90
CA GLN A 129 -12.71 -27.89 -20.88
C GLN A 129 -13.09 -29.24 -21.51
N THR A 130 -12.32 -30.32 -21.29
CA THR A 130 -12.51 -31.64 -21.91
C THR A 130 -13.33 -32.64 -21.07
N VAL A 131 -14.21 -32.15 -20.19
CA VAL A 131 -15.06 -33.01 -19.34
C VAL A 131 -16.20 -33.61 -20.17
N THR A 132 -16.18 -34.92 -20.36
CA THR A 132 -17.30 -35.68 -20.95
C THR A 132 -18.49 -35.75 -19.97
N SER A 133 -19.71 -35.96 -20.45
CA SER A 133 -20.93 -36.01 -19.62
C SER A 133 -20.88 -37.05 -18.48
N ILE A 134 -20.04 -38.08 -18.63
CA ILE A 134 -19.77 -39.11 -17.62
C ILE A 134 -18.95 -38.52 -16.44
N GLN A 135 -17.95 -37.69 -16.74
CA GLN A 135 -17.12 -37.03 -15.73
C GLN A 135 -17.89 -35.92 -14.99
N GLU A 136 -18.88 -35.30 -15.64
CA GLU A 136 -19.78 -34.34 -14.98
C GLU A 136 -20.68 -35.03 -13.94
N LYS A 137 -21.18 -36.24 -14.23
CA LYS A 137 -21.96 -37.03 -13.27
C LYS A 137 -21.11 -37.47 -12.07
N GLN A 138 -19.89 -37.94 -12.31
CA GLN A 138 -18.94 -38.31 -11.24
C GLN A 138 -18.53 -37.10 -10.40
N ALA A 139 -18.29 -35.95 -11.02
CA ALA A 139 -18.03 -34.69 -10.31
C ALA A 139 -19.23 -34.27 -9.45
N ARG A 140 -20.47 -34.39 -9.96
CA ARG A 140 -21.69 -34.12 -9.17
C ARG A 140 -21.87 -35.09 -8.01
N GLU A 141 -21.60 -36.38 -8.19
CA GLU A 141 -21.67 -37.39 -7.13
C GLU A 141 -20.59 -37.16 -6.05
N PHE A 142 -19.36 -36.82 -6.46
CA PHE A 142 -18.28 -36.43 -5.55
C PHE A 142 -18.60 -35.12 -4.80
N ILE A 143 -19.13 -34.11 -5.49
CA ILE A 143 -19.54 -32.86 -4.85
C ILE A 143 -20.73 -33.09 -3.92
N SER A 144 -21.67 -33.98 -4.28
CA SER A 144 -22.77 -34.37 -3.41
C SER A 144 -22.26 -35.08 -2.16
N SER A 145 -21.29 -36.00 -2.29
CA SER A 145 -20.72 -36.69 -1.13
C SER A 145 -19.93 -35.75 -0.23
N VAL A 146 -19.16 -34.82 -0.81
CA VAL A 146 -18.45 -33.75 -0.06
C VAL A 146 -19.44 -32.76 0.57
N THR A 147 -20.50 -32.38 -0.12
CA THR A 147 -21.53 -31.45 0.43
C THR A 147 -22.34 -32.12 1.53
N GLN A 148 -22.62 -33.42 1.41
CA GLN A 148 -23.31 -34.22 2.41
C GLN A 148 -22.42 -34.51 3.63
N ALA A 149 -21.11 -34.68 3.42
CA ALA A 149 -20.14 -34.88 4.50
C ALA A 149 -19.77 -33.59 5.25
N TYR A 150 -19.78 -32.43 4.57
CA TYR A 150 -19.20 -31.18 5.11
C TYR A 150 -20.14 -29.97 5.15
N GLY A 151 -21.41 -30.13 4.73
CA GLY A 151 -22.48 -29.15 4.97
C GLY A 151 -22.34 -27.85 4.16
N GLY A 152 -22.75 -27.89 2.90
CA GLY A 152 -23.05 -26.69 2.10
C GLY A 152 -22.04 -26.33 1.01
N GLY A 153 -22.49 -26.43 -0.24
CA GLY A 153 -21.81 -25.92 -1.44
C GLY A 153 -22.85 -25.59 -2.51
N ARG A 154 -22.58 -24.60 -3.36
CA ARG A 154 -23.38 -24.33 -4.56
C ARG A 154 -22.48 -24.45 -5.79
N VAL A 155 -22.91 -25.25 -6.76
CA VAL A 155 -22.28 -25.37 -8.07
C VAL A 155 -22.90 -24.34 -8.99
N ASP A 156 -22.09 -23.45 -9.56
CA ASP A 156 -22.52 -22.61 -10.67
C ASP A 156 -22.20 -23.35 -11.98
N VAL A 157 -23.23 -24.03 -12.51
CA VAL A 157 -23.13 -24.86 -13.71
C VAL A 157 -22.82 -24.03 -14.95
N ARG A 158 -23.15 -22.72 -14.96
CA ARG A 158 -22.88 -21.85 -16.13
C ARG A 158 -21.41 -21.47 -16.25
N THR A 159 -20.66 -21.44 -15.15
CA THR A 159 -19.24 -21.02 -15.15
C THR A 159 -18.27 -22.17 -14.93
N LYS A 160 -18.75 -23.40 -14.73
CA LYS A 160 -17.94 -24.58 -14.35
C LYS A 160 -17.04 -24.32 -13.13
N ARG A 161 -17.46 -23.43 -12.23
CA ARG A 161 -16.74 -23.07 -11.00
C ARG A 161 -17.50 -23.58 -9.78
N ILE A 162 -16.76 -24.15 -8.83
CA ILE A 162 -17.31 -24.62 -7.56
C ILE A 162 -16.99 -23.58 -6.49
N ARG A 163 -18.03 -23.11 -5.78
CA ARG A 163 -17.90 -22.13 -4.69
C ARG A 163 -18.38 -22.75 -3.38
N PHE A 164 -17.48 -22.83 -2.41
CA PHE A 164 -17.81 -23.18 -1.03
C PHE A 164 -18.10 -21.92 -0.21
N VAL A 165 -19.21 -21.91 0.53
CA VAL A 165 -19.57 -20.83 1.47
C VAL A 165 -20.27 -21.45 2.68
N GLY A 166 -19.73 -21.29 3.90
CA GLY A 166 -20.53 -21.38 5.12
C GLY A 166 -19.93 -22.14 6.32
N ASP A 167 -20.31 -21.65 7.51
CA ASP A 167 -19.93 -21.96 8.90
C ASP A 167 -19.99 -23.43 9.39
N ALA A 168 -20.39 -24.41 8.57
CA ALA A 168 -20.47 -25.82 9.00
C ALA A 168 -19.10 -26.53 9.04
N PHE A 169 -18.11 -25.98 8.33
CA PHE A 169 -16.73 -26.48 8.28
C PHE A 169 -16.04 -26.46 9.67
N GLN A 170 -16.51 -25.65 10.62
CA GLN A 170 -15.93 -25.54 11.97
C GLN A 170 -16.10 -26.81 12.83
N ARG A 171 -17.13 -27.64 12.60
CA ARG A 171 -17.40 -28.82 13.45
C ARG A 171 -16.67 -30.09 13.00
N SER A 172 -16.50 -30.33 11.68
CA SER A 172 -15.69 -31.47 11.22
C SER A 172 -14.20 -31.21 11.37
N ARG A 173 -13.76 -29.95 11.18
CA ARG A 173 -12.35 -29.54 11.34
C ARG A 173 -11.82 -29.73 12.76
N ASN A 174 -12.66 -29.59 13.79
CA ASN A 174 -12.23 -29.86 15.18
C ASN A 174 -12.01 -31.35 15.46
N LEU A 175 -12.73 -32.25 14.80
CA LEU A 175 -12.56 -33.71 14.94
C LEU A 175 -11.36 -34.21 14.13
N GLU A 176 -11.13 -33.64 12.94
CA GLU A 176 -10.04 -34.03 12.05
C GLU A 176 -8.70 -33.40 12.45
N ILE A 177 -8.69 -32.14 12.92
CA ILE A 177 -7.51 -31.55 13.57
C ILE A 177 -7.18 -32.29 14.88
N ALA A 178 -8.19 -32.70 15.67
CA ALA A 178 -7.92 -33.52 16.85
C ALA A 178 -7.29 -34.88 16.49
N ARG A 179 -7.76 -35.53 15.41
CA ARG A 179 -7.20 -36.81 14.94
C ARG A 179 -5.79 -36.65 14.35
N VAL A 180 -5.57 -35.64 13.49
CA VAL A 180 -4.25 -35.34 12.91
C VAL A 180 -3.26 -34.91 14.00
N ASN A 181 -3.70 -34.13 14.99
CA ASN A 181 -2.87 -33.79 16.15
C ASN A 181 -2.60 -35.01 17.04
N LEU A 182 -3.53 -35.97 17.14
CA LEU A 182 -3.32 -37.22 17.88
C LEU A 182 -2.33 -38.15 17.15
N GLU A 183 -2.45 -38.27 15.84
CA GLU A 183 -1.52 -39.06 15.00
C GLU A 183 -0.14 -38.40 14.91
N ALA A 184 -0.07 -37.07 14.82
CA ALA A 184 1.18 -36.31 14.90
C ALA A 184 1.81 -36.40 16.29
N ALA A 185 1.03 -36.30 17.38
CA ALA A 185 1.52 -36.50 18.74
C ALA A 185 2.00 -37.94 18.97
N LYS A 186 1.34 -38.94 18.37
CA LYS A 186 1.78 -40.33 18.40
C LYS A 186 3.08 -40.52 17.63
N SER A 187 3.20 -39.97 16.43
CA SER A 187 4.43 -40.00 15.61
C SER A 187 5.61 -39.29 16.29
N ILE A 188 5.36 -38.11 16.89
CA ILE A 188 6.35 -37.37 17.67
C ILE A 188 6.72 -38.16 18.92
N GLY A 189 5.76 -38.79 19.60
CA GLY A 189 5.98 -39.67 20.75
C GLY A 189 6.86 -40.87 20.40
N GLU A 190 6.59 -41.54 19.27
CA GLU A 190 7.39 -42.66 18.75
C GLU A 190 8.81 -42.20 18.35
N ALA A 191 8.96 -41.02 17.74
CA ALA A 191 10.25 -40.44 17.39
C ALA A 191 11.07 -40.06 18.63
N ILE A 192 10.44 -39.47 19.65
CA ILE A 192 11.07 -39.15 20.93
C ILE A 192 11.47 -40.44 21.67
N LEU A 193 10.60 -41.47 21.69
CA LEU A 193 10.91 -42.75 22.31
C LEU A 193 12.11 -43.42 21.63
N LYS A 194 12.16 -43.40 20.29
CA LYS A 194 13.27 -43.93 19.49
C LYS A 194 14.58 -43.17 19.74
N SER A 195 14.51 -41.83 19.82
CA SER A 195 15.67 -40.99 20.14
C SER A 195 16.18 -41.23 21.57
N ASN A 196 15.29 -41.29 22.55
CA ASN A 196 15.64 -41.58 23.94
C ASN A 196 16.23 -42.98 24.11
N MET A 197 15.77 -43.97 23.35
CA MET A 197 16.39 -45.30 23.29
C MET A 197 17.78 -45.27 22.68
N GLN A 198 17.99 -44.53 21.59
CA GLN A 198 19.33 -44.40 21.00
C GLN A 198 20.30 -43.75 21.99
N ILE A 199 19.83 -42.74 22.73
CA ILE A 199 20.60 -42.10 23.80
C ILE A 199 20.85 -43.09 24.95
N ALA A 200 19.83 -43.83 25.40
CA ALA A 200 19.97 -44.82 26.47
C ALA A 200 20.93 -45.97 26.08
N ASN A 201 20.85 -46.45 24.84
CA ASN A 201 21.75 -47.48 24.32
C ASN A 201 23.18 -46.96 24.14
N ALA A 202 23.36 -45.69 23.74
CA ALA A 202 24.68 -45.05 23.71
C ALA A 202 25.28 -44.89 25.11
N ILE A 203 24.46 -44.52 26.10
CA ILE A 203 24.87 -44.44 27.51
C ILE A 203 25.23 -45.83 28.05
N ASN A 204 24.43 -46.86 27.75
CA ASN A 204 24.69 -48.23 28.19
C ASN A 204 25.96 -48.80 27.53
N ALA A 205 26.16 -48.55 26.24
CA ALA A 205 27.39 -48.94 25.53
C ALA A 205 28.63 -48.25 26.12
N ALA A 206 28.55 -46.96 26.44
CA ALA A 206 29.63 -46.24 27.12
C ALA A 206 29.89 -46.77 28.54
N ALA A 207 28.89 -47.37 29.18
CA ALA A 207 28.99 -48.01 30.49
C ALA A 207 29.33 -49.52 30.44
N GLY A 208 29.58 -50.09 29.25
CA GLY A 208 29.91 -51.50 29.07
C GLY A 208 28.74 -52.47 29.28
N LYS A 209 27.49 -51.99 29.18
CA LYS A 209 26.26 -52.79 29.33
C LYS A 209 25.62 -53.07 27.97
N GLU A 210 24.99 -54.23 27.82
CA GLU A 210 24.30 -54.60 26.57
C GLU A 210 23.12 -53.65 26.27
N PRO A 211 22.88 -53.31 24.99
CA PRO A 211 21.79 -52.43 24.58
C PRO A 211 20.42 -53.08 24.80
N ALA A 212 19.41 -52.27 25.14
CA ALA A 212 18.06 -52.77 25.39
C ALA A 212 17.32 -53.12 24.07
N GLU A 213 16.69 -54.29 24.03
CA GLU A 213 16.00 -54.84 22.85
C GLU A 213 14.47 -54.68 22.99
N ILE A 214 13.81 -54.11 21.96
CA ILE A 214 12.35 -53.93 21.87
C ILE A 214 11.74 -54.97 20.94
N LYS A 215 10.63 -55.61 21.35
CA LYS A 215 9.82 -56.46 20.48
C LYS A 215 8.92 -55.62 19.57
N GLU A 216 8.51 -56.15 18.42
CA GLU A 216 7.68 -55.47 17.41
C GLU A 216 6.34 -54.89 17.93
N ASP A 217 5.88 -55.32 19.12
CA ASP A 217 4.68 -54.79 19.78
C ASP A 217 4.94 -53.58 20.70
N GLY A 218 6.18 -53.09 20.77
CA GLY A 218 6.58 -51.96 21.61
C GLY A 218 6.88 -52.31 23.07
N SER A 219 6.87 -53.59 23.45
CA SER A 219 7.30 -54.03 24.78
C SER A 219 8.82 -54.26 24.86
N ILE A 220 9.45 -53.75 25.93
CA ILE A 220 10.88 -53.98 26.22
C ILE A 220 11.01 -55.34 26.92
N LYS A 221 11.94 -56.21 26.51
CA LYS A 221 12.21 -57.46 27.25
C LYS A 221 12.70 -57.12 28.66
N GLU A 222 11.90 -57.46 29.66
CA GLU A 222 12.29 -57.45 31.05
C GLU A 222 13.28 -58.60 31.31
N LYS A 223 14.57 -58.31 31.17
CA LYS A 223 15.64 -59.08 31.83
C LYS A 223 16.51 -58.09 32.59
N ASP A 224 16.42 -58.20 33.91
CA ASP A 224 17.18 -57.49 34.94
C ASP A 224 16.96 -55.99 35.11
N VAL A 225 15.74 -55.57 35.49
CA VAL A 225 15.54 -54.35 36.30
C VAL A 225 14.49 -54.57 37.39
N ASN A 226 14.69 -55.58 38.23
CA ASN A 226 14.17 -55.52 39.60
C ASN A 226 15.09 -54.61 40.42
N LYS A 227 14.93 -53.30 40.21
CA LYS A 227 15.29 -52.19 41.09
C LYS A 227 14.80 -50.91 40.39
N VAL A 228 13.53 -50.59 40.60
CA VAL A 228 13.03 -49.23 40.42
C VAL A 228 13.99 -48.32 41.20
N PRO A 229 14.68 -47.34 40.58
CA PRO A 229 15.43 -46.37 41.35
C PRO A 229 14.40 -45.67 42.25
N GLU A 230 14.56 -45.83 43.56
CA GLU A 230 13.69 -45.17 44.53
C GLU A 230 13.68 -43.68 44.19
N LEU A 231 12.47 -43.12 44.04
CA LEU A 231 12.30 -41.67 43.94
C LEU A 231 13.09 -41.01 45.07
N PRO A 232 13.88 -39.95 44.78
CA PRO A 232 14.71 -39.29 45.78
C PRO A 232 13.83 -38.90 46.97
N LYS A 233 14.12 -39.50 48.13
CA LYS A 233 13.30 -39.38 49.34
C LYS A 233 13.39 -37.98 49.95
N THR A 234 14.31 -37.14 49.46
CA THR A 234 14.43 -35.75 49.87
C THR A 234 14.46 -34.81 48.68
N TRP A 235 13.81 -33.66 48.86
CA TRP A 235 13.69 -32.62 47.83
C TRP A 235 15.07 -32.12 47.33
N GLN A 236 16.13 -32.24 48.13
CA GLN A 236 17.49 -31.82 47.77
C GLN A 236 18.10 -32.66 46.62
N GLU A 237 17.81 -33.96 46.57
CA GLU A 237 18.28 -34.86 45.51
C GLU A 237 17.49 -34.66 44.21
N ALA A 238 16.19 -34.42 44.32
CA ALA A 238 15.36 -34.03 43.17
C ALA A 238 15.86 -32.72 42.55
N VAL A 239 16.22 -31.73 43.36
CA VAL A 239 16.76 -30.45 42.88
C VAL A 239 18.09 -30.65 42.13
N MET A 240 18.94 -31.60 42.52
CA MET A 240 20.22 -31.86 41.84
C MET A 240 20.05 -32.40 40.42
N VAL A 241 19.01 -33.19 40.15
CA VAL A 241 18.71 -33.72 38.81
C VAL A 241 18.22 -32.61 37.87
N PHE A 242 17.54 -31.59 38.40
CA PHE A 242 17.06 -30.46 37.60
C PHE A 242 18.05 -29.29 37.47
N LYS A 243 19.16 -29.28 38.23
CA LYS A 243 20.16 -28.19 38.18
C LYS A 243 20.77 -27.98 36.80
N LEU A 244 21.05 -29.05 36.06
CA LEU A 244 21.70 -28.95 34.75
C LEU A 244 20.78 -28.33 33.67
N PRO A 245 19.55 -28.82 33.43
CA PRO A 245 18.66 -28.22 32.44
C PRO A 245 18.16 -26.81 32.84
N ILE A 246 17.93 -26.56 34.13
CA ILE A 246 17.57 -25.22 34.62
C ILE A 246 18.77 -24.26 34.47
N GLY A 247 19.98 -24.73 34.74
CA GLY A 247 21.22 -23.95 34.54
C GLY A 247 21.44 -23.57 33.08
N ILE A 248 21.20 -24.49 32.14
CA ILE A 248 21.29 -24.20 30.70
C ILE A 248 20.26 -23.16 30.27
N LEU A 249 19.01 -23.28 30.74
CA LEU A 249 17.94 -22.31 30.47
C LEU A 249 18.24 -20.92 31.06
N ALA A 250 18.77 -20.87 32.28
CA ALA A 250 19.16 -19.62 32.92
C ALA A 250 20.35 -18.96 32.19
N ALA A 251 21.33 -19.75 31.73
CA ALA A 251 22.46 -19.26 30.96
C ALA A 251 22.03 -18.72 29.57
N THR A 252 21.08 -19.38 28.90
CA THR A 252 20.54 -18.88 27.63
C THR A 252 19.75 -17.59 27.81
N LEU A 253 18.97 -17.49 28.90
CA LEU A 253 18.24 -16.27 29.24
C LEU A 253 19.21 -15.11 29.55
N LEU A 254 20.27 -15.36 30.32
CA LEU A 254 21.31 -14.36 30.61
C LEU A 254 22.06 -13.93 29.35
N LEU A 255 22.37 -14.85 28.44
CA LEU A 255 23.01 -14.51 27.15
C LEU A 255 22.10 -13.60 26.31
N LEU A 256 20.78 -13.88 26.26
CA LEU A 256 19.81 -13.04 25.56
C LEU A 256 19.67 -11.64 26.19
N LEU A 257 19.68 -11.56 27.52
CA LEU A 257 19.68 -10.28 28.24
C LEU A 257 21.00 -9.51 28.03
N PHE A 258 22.13 -10.21 27.93
CA PHE A 258 23.43 -9.60 27.66
C PHE A 258 23.53 -9.07 26.22
N VAL A 259 23.06 -9.83 25.23
CA VAL A 259 23.02 -9.41 23.81
C VAL A 259 22.05 -8.24 23.59
N SER A 260 20.88 -8.25 24.26
CA SER A 260 19.95 -7.13 24.19
C SER A 260 20.49 -5.88 24.89
N GLY A 261 21.16 -6.04 26.05
CA GLY A 261 21.84 -4.95 26.75
C GLY A 261 22.99 -4.31 25.96
N PHE A 262 23.76 -5.11 25.21
CA PHE A 262 24.84 -4.59 24.36
C PHE A 262 24.31 -3.72 23.22
N LYS A 263 23.18 -4.10 22.61
CA LYS A 263 22.53 -3.28 21.56
C LYS A 263 22.03 -1.94 22.10
N THR A 264 21.52 -1.90 23.34
CA THR A 264 21.09 -0.64 23.96
C THR A 264 22.28 0.27 24.27
N ILE A 265 23.42 -0.27 24.72
CA ILE A 265 24.63 0.53 24.99
C ILE A 265 25.21 1.11 23.69
N GLU A 266 25.23 0.36 22.59
CA GLU A 266 25.66 0.91 21.29
C GLU A 266 24.72 2.01 20.79
N SER A 267 23.40 1.84 20.94
CA SER A 267 22.44 2.89 20.56
C SER A 267 22.59 4.17 21.39
N GLN A 268 22.94 4.05 22.67
CA GLN A 268 23.21 5.19 23.55
C GLN A 268 24.53 5.88 23.18
N LYS A 269 25.58 5.15 22.77
CA LYS A 269 26.81 5.76 22.28
C LYS A 269 26.59 6.56 21.00
N VAL A 270 25.76 6.08 20.09
CA VAL A 270 25.39 6.81 18.86
C VAL A 270 24.58 8.06 19.18
N ALA A 271 23.64 8.00 20.13
CA ALA A 271 22.88 9.16 20.57
C ALA A 271 23.75 10.22 21.27
N VAL A 272 24.70 9.80 22.11
CA VAL A 272 25.64 10.73 22.78
C VAL A 272 26.63 11.34 21.78
N MET A 273 27.13 10.57 20.80
CA MET A 273 27.96 11.14 19.73
C MET A 273 27.18 12.12 18.86
N ALA A 274 25.92 11.83 18.52
CA ALA A 274 25.06 12.75 17.76
C ALA A 274 24.78 14.04 18.55
N ALA A 275 24.56 13.95 19.87
CA ALA A 275 24.41 15.11 20.73
C ALA A 275 25.69 15.96 20.81
N GLN A 276 26.87 15.33 20.90
CA GLN A 276 28.15 16.04 20.91
C GLN A 276 28.45 16.72 19.57
N VAL A 277 28.10 16.10 18.43
CA VAL A 277 28.24 16.71 17.09
C VAL A 277 27.31 17.91 16.95
N ASN A 278 26.07 17.82 17.43
CA ASN A 278 25.13 18.95 17.39
C ASN A 278 25.58 20.09 18.32
N GLN A 279 26.17 19.79 19.47
CA GLN A 279 26.71 20.79 20.39
C GLN A 279 27.95 21.49 19.82
N ALA A 280 28.82 20.74 19.11
CA ALA A 280 29.96 21.30 18.39
C ALA A 280 29.54 22.18 17.21
N LYS A 281 28.47 21.79 16.50
CA LYS A 281 27.89 22.57 15.39
C LYS A 281 27.24 23.87 15.87
N ALA A 282 26.49 23.83 16.98
CA ALA A 282 25.93 25.02 17.60
C ALA A 282 27.01 25.99 18.14
N ALA A 283 28.13 25.46 18.65
CA ALA A 283 29.27 26.28 19.07
C ALA A 283 29.99 26.93 17.88
N ALA A 284 30.09 26.25 16.74
CA ALA A 284 30.66 26.80 15.50
C ALA A 284 29.77 27.90 14.89
N GLU A 285 28.44 27.73 14.91
CA GLU A 285 27.48 28.72 14.44
C GLU A 285 27.45 29.98 15.34
N ALA A 286 27.64 29.81 16.65
CA ALA A 286 27.77 30.93 17.58
C ALA A 286 29.07 31.76 17.37
N GLN A 287 30.13 31.15 16.82
CA GLN A 287 31.36 31.87 16.47
C GLN A 287 31.24 32.60 15.12
N GLN A 288 30.48 32.08 14.16
CA GLN A 288 30.23 32.75 12.89
C GLN A 288 29.34 34.00 13.03
N ASN A 289 28.41 34.02 13.98
CA ASN A 289 27.48 35.14 14.14
C ASN A 289 28.08 36.36 14.87
N ASN A 290 29.29 36.24 15.43
CA ASN A 290 29.99 37.33 16.10
C ASN A 290 31.03 38.05 15.21
N GLN A 291 31.15 37.68 13.92
CA GLN A 291 32.15 38.27 13.01
C GLN A 291 31.58 39.25 11.97
N VAL A 292 30.30 39.61 12.06
CA VAL A 292 29.68 40.59 11.13
C VAL A 292 29.15 41.80 11.89
N LYS A 293 30.05 42.61 12.48
CA LYS A 293 29.73 44.00 12.84
C LYS A 293 30.98 44.89 13.03
N SER A 294 31.44 45.48 11.92
CA SER A 294 32.18 46.75 11.81
C SER A 294 32.25 47.10 10.31
N GLU A 295 31.54 48.14 9.82
CA GLU A 295 32.07 49.50 9.52
C GLU A 295 33.21 49.46 8.49
N ASP A 296 33.30 50.24 7.40
CA ASP A 296 32.54 51.32 6.75
C ASP A 296 33.15 51.44 5.28
N PRO A 297 32.93 52.46 4.42
CA PRO A 297 32.85 52.31 2.96
C PRO A 297 34.10 52.87 2.24
N ASP A 298 34.01 52.96 0.91
CA ASP A 298 34.96 53.59 -0.04
C ASP A 298 36.12 52.73 -0.56
N ARG A 299 35.99 52.22 -1.80
CA ARG A 299 36.90 52.63 -2.90
C ARG A 299 36.52 52.10 -4.30
N ASP A 300 36.88 52.98 -5.23
CA ASP A 300 36.82 52.99 -6.68
C ASP A 300 37.45 51.82 -7.46
N GLN A 301 36.92 51.68 -8.68
CA GLN A 301 37.58 51.37 -9.98
C GLN A 301 38.28 50.03 -10.25
N GLY A 302 37.90 49.46 -11.41
CA GLY A 302 38.87 49.07 -12.44
C GLY A 302 38.87 47.58 -12.83
N GLU A 303 38.55 47.31 -14.10
CA GLU A 303 39.17 46.34 -15.05
C GLU A 303 39.83 45.07 -14.48
N MET A 304 39.69 43.85 -15.01
CA MET A 304 39.52 43.39 -16.39
C MET A 304 39.43 41.85 -16.33
N LEU A 305 38.72 41.24 -17.27
CA LEU A 305 39.06 39.99 -17.98
C LEU A 305 39.83 38.87 -17.21
N ALA A 306 39.11 37.79 -16.91
CA ALA A 306 39.64 36.43 -17.04
C ALA A 306 38.55 35.49 -17.59
N VAL A 307 38.63 35.25 -18.89
CA VAL A 307 38.07 34.09 -19.57
C VAL A 307 38.73 32.84 -18.98
N ARG A 308 37.95 31.84 -18.56
CA ARG A 308 38.07 30.41 -18.97
C ARG A 308 37.39 29.44 -17.99
N GLU A 309 36.64 28.51 -18.58
CA GLU A 309 36.14 27.22 -18.06
C GLU A 309 34.97 27.23 -17.05
N GLY A 310 33.77 27.01 -17.60
CA GLY A 310 32.55 26.71 -16.87
C GLY A 310 31.45 26.23 -17.81
N LEU A 311 31.64 25.06 -18.42
CA LEU A 311 30.58 24.33 -19.11
C LEU A 311 29.50 23.92 -18.08
N ALA A 312 28.23 24.04 -18.48
CA ALA A 312 27.05 23.48 -17.85
C ALA A 312 26.62 24.06 -16.49
N THR A 313 26.16 25.32 -16.47
CA THR A 313 25.08 25.74 -15.54
C THR A 313 24.29 26.87 -16.20
N GLY A 314 23.18 26.54 -16.85
CA GLY A 314 22.28 27.51 -17.45
C GLY A 314 20.85 27.02 -17.47
N GLY A 315 19.97 27.69 -16.73
CA GLY A 315 18.52 27.58 -16.87
C GLY A 315 17.76 27.15 -15.62
N SER A 316 17.65 28.03 -14.61
CA SER A 316 16.68 27.92 -13.51
C SER A 316 15.26 28.30 -14.00
N GLY A 317 14.79 27.60 -15.03
CA GLY A 317 13.36 27.31 -15.12
C GLY A 317 13.14 26.08 -14.24
N SER A 318 12.04 26.00 -13.51
CA SER A 318 11.64 24.80 -12.77
C SER A 318 11.25 23.69 -13.76
N GLY A 319 12.21 23.24 -14.57
CA GLY A 319 12.11 22.07 -15.40
C GLY A 319 11.91 20.89 -14.46
N GLU A 320 10.83 20.17 -14.69
CA GLU A 320 10.47 19.01 -13.90
C GLU A 320 11.58 17.96 -13.99
N GLY A 321 11.98 17.42 -12.83
CA GLY A 321 13.11 16.52 -12.73
C GLY A 321 12.92 15.24 -13.55
N GLY A 322 14.02 14.59 -13.95
CA GLY A 322 13.98 13.37 -14.75
C GLY A 322 13.20 12.22 -14.09
N PHE A 323 13.24 12.13 -12.76
CA PHE A 323 12.45 11.15 -12.01
C PHE A 323 10.96 11.44 -12.07
N ASP A 324 10.55 12.71 -12.00
CA ASP A 324 9.14 13.11 -12.08
C ASP A 324 8.59 12.91 -13.50
N GLN A 325 9.41 13.20 -14.52
CA GLN A 325 9.08 12.88 -15.91
C GLN A 325 8.89 11.37 -16.11
N PHE A 326 9.82 10.54 -15.63
CA PHE A 326 9.70 9.09 -15.70
C PHE A 326 8.46 8.59 -14.93
N ARG A 327 8.19 9.16 -13.76
CA ARG A 327 7.04 8.80 -12.92
C ARG A 327 5.72 9.03 -13.65
N ARG A 328 5.49 10.23 -14.20
CA ARG A 328 4.27 10.52 -14.96
C ARG A 328 4.12 9.61 -16.17
N MET A 329 5.22 9.35 -16.86
CA MET A 329 5.24 8.41 -17.98
C MET A 329 4.90 6.99 -17.53
N ALA A 330 5.42 6.51 -16.40
CA ALA A 330 5.10 5.20 -15.85
C ALA A 330 3.65 5.07 -15.39
N GLU A 331 3.08 6.16 -14.85
CA GLU A 331 1.65 6.23 -14.47
C GLU A 331 0.73 6.22 -15.69
N GLN A 332 1.13 6.86 -16.79
CA GLN A 332 0.34 6.92 -18.03
C GLN A 332 0.57 5.73 -18.98
N TYR A 333 1.81 5.26 -19.09
CA TYR A 333 2.27 4.24 -20.06
C TYR A 333 3.24 3.25 -19.40
N PRO A 334 2.75 2.36 -18.52
CA PRO A 334 3.61 1.43 -17.79
C PRO A 334 4.41 0.49 -18.72
N GLU A 335 3.86 0.12 -19.87
CA GLU A 335 4.53 -0.73 -20.86
C GLU A 335 5.73 -0.04 -21.52
N THR A 336 5.61 1.26 -21.84
CA THR A 336 6.71 2.03 -22.43
C THR A 336 7.79 2.30 -21.38
N ALA A 337 7.40 2.59 -20.15
CA ALA A 337 8.33 2.66 -19.03
C ALA A 337 9.04 1.32 -18.81
N ALA A 338 8.34 0.20 -18.95
CA ALA A 338 8.93 -1.13 -18.81
C ALA A 338 9.95 -1.36 -19.91
N TYR A 339 9.62 -1.01 -21.15
CA TYR A 339 10.55 -1.08 -22.28
C TYR A 339 11.84 -0.28 -22.03
N LEU A 340 11.76 0.95 -21.52
CA LEU A 340 12.95 1.74 -21.17
C LEU A 340 13.80 1.04 -20.10
N ILE A 341 13.16 0.51 -19.06
CA ILE A 341 13.90 -0.22 -18.02
C ILE A 341 14.56 -1.48 -18.61
N LYS A 342 13.91 -2.20 -19.52
CA LYS A 342 14.52 -3.34 -20.25
C LYS A 342 15.75 -2.88 -21.01
N LEU A 343 15.66 -1.76 -21.72
CA LEU A 343 16.78 -1.20 -22.48
C LEU A 343 17.95 -0.86 -21.54
N TRP A 344 17.70 -0.10 -20.46
CA TRP A 344 18.72 0.31 -19.50
C TRP A 344 19.37 -0.87 -18.77
N LEU A 345 18.61 -1.91 -18.45
CA LEU A 345 19.11 -3.15 -17.85
C LEU A 345 20.03 -3.92 -18.81
N ASN A 346 19.76 -3.85 -20.11
CA ASN A 346 20.55 -4.52 -21.15
C ASN A 346 21.77 -3.71 -21.60
N MET A 347 21.78 -2.40 -21.42
CA MET A 347 22.96 -1.55 -21.70
C MET A 347 24.14 -1.86 -20.78
N GLU A 348 23.87 -2.31 -19.54
CA GLU A 348 24.89 -2.67 -18.53
C GLU A 348 25.96 -1.59 -18.24
N THR A 349 25.70 -0.33 -18.61
CA THR A 349 26.59 0.80 -18.35
C THR A 349 26.51 1.26 -16.89
N SER A 350 27.57 1.88 -16.37
CA SER A 350 27.55 2.40 -15.01
C SER A 350 26.46 3.46 -14.78
N GLU A 351 26.09 4.21 -15.81
CA GLU A 351 25.06 5.25 -15.75
C GLU A 351 23.66 4.65 -15.77
N SER A 352 23.39 3.68 -16.65
CA SER A 352 22.11 2.98 -16.69
C SER A 352 21.83 2.22 -15.38
N GLN A 353 22.85 1.59 -14.79
CA GLN A 353 22.74 0.92 -13.49
C GLN A 353 22.46 1.90 -12.35
N ARG A 354 23.12 3.08 -12.35
CA ARG A 354 22.84 4.15 -11.38
C ARG A 354 21.43 4.72 -11.56
N ALA A 355 20.97 4.90 -12.80
CA ALA A 355 19.62 5.38 -13.11
C ALA A 355 18.55 4.44 -12.56
N ILE A 356 18.71 3.12 -12.78
CA ILE A 356 17.80 2.10 -12.25
C ILE A 356 17.82 2.09 -10.71
N ALA A 357 19.01 2.15 -10.11
CA ALA A 357 19.13 2.21 -8.65
C ALA A 357 18.47 3.46 -8.07
N ALA A 358 18.64 4.61 -8.72
CA ALA A 358 18.02 5.87 -8.32
C ALA A 358 16.49 5.83 -8.49
N LEU A 359 15.99 5.32 -9.60
CA LEU A 359 14.56 5.16 -9.84
C LEU A 359 13.88 4.35 -8.74
N THR A 360 14.47 3.23 -8.33
CA THR A 360 13.90 2.37 -7.26
C THR A 360 13.85 3.04 -5.88
N LYS A 361 14.58 4.15 -5.69
CA LYS A 361 14.63 4.92 -4.43
C LYS A 361 13.81 6.21 -4.50
N MET A 362 13.78 6.86 -5.66
CA MET A 362 13.18 8.18 -5.85
C MET A 362 11.73 8.10 -6.35
N VAL A 363 11.35 7.04 -7.08
CA VAL A 363 9.98 6.85 -7.60
C VAL A 363 9.19 5.94 -6.66
N PRO A 364 7.93 6.29 -6.33
CA PRO A 364 7.09 5.45 -5.47
C PRO A 364 6.93 4.03 -6.00
N VAL A 365 6.90 3.06 -5.08
CA VAL A 365 6.80 1.63 -5.43
C VAL A 365 5.51 1.35 -6.19
N GLU A 366 4.42 2.03 -5.85
CA GLU A 366 3.11 1.87 -6.48
C GLU A 366 3.16 2.18 -7.98
N THR A 367 3.96 3.18 -8.36
CA THR A 367 4.20 3.54 -9.78
C THR A 367 5.07 2.51 -10.49
N LEU A 368 6.05 1.93 -9.80
CA LEU A 368 7.01 0.99 -10.38
C LEU A 368 6.49 -0.46 -10.50
N VAL A 369 5.53 -0.87 -9.65
CA VAL A 369 4.94 -2.23 -9.70
C VAL A 369 4.40 -2.61 -11.08
N PRO A 370 3.55 -1.80 -11.76
CA PRO A 370 3.07 -2.16 -13.08
C PRO A 370 4.20 -2.22 -14.11
N VAL A 371 5.18 -1.33 -14.02
CA VAL A 371 6.37 -1.29 -14.89
C VAL A 371 7.22 -2.56 -14.73
N PHE A 372 7.51 -2.95 -13.49
CA PHE A 372 8.29 -4.15 -13.18
C PHE A 372 7.53 -5.44 -13.47
N GLY A 373 6.19 -5.40 -13.46
CA GLY A 373 5.33 -6.49 -13.89
C GLY A 373 5.57 -6.89 -15.35
N GLY A 374 5.92 -5.92 -16.21
CA GLY A 374 6.24 -6.14 -17.63
C GLY A 374 7.64 -6.72 -17.91
N LEU A 375 8.48 -6.92 -16.89
CA LEU A 375 9.82 -7.52 -17.02
C LEU A 375 9.77 -9.05 -16.90
N ASP A 376 10.60 -9.74 -17.68
CA ASP A 376 10.83 -11.18 -17.52
C ASP A 376 11.67 -11.49 -16.27
N ASP A 377 11.77 -12.77 -15.91
CA ASP A 377 12.44 -13.18 -14.67
C ASP A 377 13.96 -12.93 -14.69
N ASP A 378 14.61 -12.96 -15.86
CA ASP A 378 16.03 -12.63 -16.00
C ASP A 378 16.28 -11.14 -15.75
N LEU A 379 15.47 -10.28 -16.37
CA LEU A 379 15.52 -8.84 -16.18
C LEU A 379 15.14 -8.43 -14.76
N LYS A 380 14.22 -9.14 -14.09
CA LYS A 380 13.94 -8.94 -12.65
C LYS A 380 15.15 -9.25 -11.77
N LEU A 381 15.96 -10.25 -12.12
CA LEU A 381 17.21 -10.52 -11.41
C LEU A 381 18.24 -9.41 -11.62
N LYS A 382 18.39 -8.92 -12.87
CA LYS A 382 19.26 -7.76 -13.17
C LYS A 382 18.79 -6.50 -12.45
N LEU A 383 17.48 -6.24 -12.43
CA LEU A 383 16.85 -5.14 -11.69
C LEU A 383 17.15 -5.22 -10.20
N LYS A 384 16.98 -6.41 -9.60
CA LYS A 384 17.29 -6.63 -8.19
C LYS A 384 18.76 -6.32 -7.89
N LYS A 385 19.68 -6.77 -8.75
CA LYS A 385 21.11 -6.47 -8.62
C LYS A 385 21.40 -4.97 -8.73
N ALA A 386 20.79 -4.27 -9.68
CA ALA A 386 20.93 -2.83 -9.87
C ALA A 386 20.37 -2.03 -8.67
N SER A 387 19.19 -2.41 -8.17
CA SER A 387 18.51 -1.72 -7.05
C SER A 387 19.30 -1.76 -5.73
N LEU A 388 20.14 -2.77 -5.55
CA LEU A 388 21.02 -2.91 -4.39
C LEU A 388 22.26 -1.99 -4.44
N MET A 389 22.50 -1.32 -5.56
CA MET A 389 23.61 -0.38 -5.68
C MET A 389 23.41 0.81 -4.73
N ILE A 390 24.43 1.08 -3.91
CA ILE A 390 24.47 2.27 -3.07
C ILE A 390 24.77 3.47 -3.98
N ILE A 391 23.93 4.51 -3.92
CA ILE A 391 24.06 5.72 -4.71
C ILE A 391 24.18 6.91 -3.77
N ASP A 392 25.10 7.82 -4.05
CA ASP A 392 25.25 9.09 -3.36
C ASP A 392 24.44 10.20 -4.07
N ALA A 393 24.33 11.37 -3.44
CA ALA A 393 23.56 12.49 -3.98
C ALA A 393 24.04 12.93 -5.36
N THR A 394 25.36 12.92 -5.62
CA THR A 394 25.95 13.26 -6.92
C THR A 394 25.54 12.26 -8.00
N SER A 395 25.51 10.96 -7.68
CA SER A 395 25.05 9.93 -8.61
C SER A 395 23.55 10.03 -8.90
N ILE A 396 22.74 10.49 -7.95
CA ILE A 396 21.30 10.73 -8.17
C ILE A 396 21.10 11.82 -9.23
N GLN A 397 21.84 12.92 -9.16
CA GLN A 397 21.73 14.00 -10.15
C GLN A 397 22.18 13.56 -11.56
N ARG A 398 23.24 12.75 -11.66
CA ARG A 398 23.67 12.17 -12.95
C ARG A 398 22.67 11.16 -13.50
N ALA A 399 22.12 10.32 -12.63
CA ALA A 399 21.05 9.40 -12.98
C ALA A 399 19.82 10.16 -13.53
N GLU A 400 19.48 11.29 -12.93
CA GLU A 400 18.39 12.14 -13.39
C GLU A 400 18.64 12.67 -14.81
N GLY A 401 19.84 13.20 -15.09
CA GLY A 401 20.22 13.65 -16.43
C GLY A 401 20.16 12.52 -17.47
N PHE A 402 20.71 11.35 -17.12
CA PHE A 402 20.64 10.15 -17.96
C PHE A 402 19.19 9.74 -18.27
N ILE A 403 18.29 9.79 -17.29
CA ILE A 403 16.88 9.44 -17.48
C ILE A 403 16.21 10.41 -18.47
N VAL A 404 16.45 11.72 -18.33
CA VAL A 404 15.91 12.72 -19.26
C VAL A 404 16.42 12.47 -20.68
N GLU A 405 17.74 12.33 -20.83
CA GLU A 405 18.37 12.07 -22.12
C GLU A 405 17.81 10.80 -22.78
N GLN A 406 17.76 9.70 -22.04
CA GLN A 406 17.22 8.44 -22.54
C GLN A 406 15.72 8.50 -22.85
N MET A 407 14.94 9.26 -22.07
CA MET A 407 13.55 9.49 -22.40
C MET A 407 13.45 10.27 -23.71
N VAL A 408 14.19 11.35 -23.90
CA VAL A 408 14.18 12.12 -25.16
C VAL A 408 14.61 11.26 -26.35
N GLU A 409 15.71 10.51 -26.22
CA GLU A 409 16.28 9.68 -27.29
C GLU A 409 15.37 8.53 -27.72
N ASN A 410 14.70 7.88 -26.76
CA ASN A 410 13.87 6.72 -27.05
C ASN A 410 12.40 7.10 -27.32
N PHE A 411 11.96 8.29 -26.89
CA PHE A 411 10.62 8.78 -27.19
C PHE A 411 10.49 9.48 -28.52
N LEU A 412 11.57 10.03 -29.06
CA LEU A 412 11.57 10.54 -30.42
C LEU A 412 12.13 9.44 -31.31
N VAL A 413 11.29 8.85 -32.18
CA VAL A 413 11.74 7.80 -33.09
C VAL A 413 12.72 8.44 -34.07
N ASN A 414 14.01 8.34 -33.78
CA ASN A 414 15.10 8.86 -34.59
C ASN A 414 15.14 8.13 -35.93
N THR A 415 14.37 8.63 -36.90
CA THR A 415 14.79 8.60 -38.31
C THR A 415 15.24 9.97 -38.77
N VAL A 416 14.85 11.04 -38.07
CA VAL A 416 15.15 12.42 -38.45
C VAL A 416 15.89 13.12 -37.32
N GLU A 417 17.10 13.60 -37.62
CA GLU A 417 17.84 14.47 -36.72
C GLU A 417 17.09 15.80 -36.57
N LEU A 418 16.50 16.00 -35.40
CA LEU A 418 15.83 17.24 -35.01
C LEU A 418 16.72 18.08 -34.07
N PRO A 419 16.62 19.42 -34.12
CA PRO A 419 17.22 20.31 -33.13
C PRO A 419 16.79 19.97 -31.69
N ASP A 420 17.70 20.02 -30.73
CA ASP A 420 17.44 19.57 -29.34
C ASP A 420 16.41 20.42 -28.60
N ASP A 421 16.30 21.71 -28.92
CA ASP A 421 15.26 22.61 -28.44
C ASP A 421 13.86 22.17 -28.91
N LEU A 422 13.74 21.77 -30.18
CA LEU A 422 12.51 21.23 -30.74
C LEU A 422 12.17 19.86 -30.14
N LYS A 423 13.15 18.98 -29.94
CA LYS A 423 12.95 17.71 -29.24
C LYS A 423 12.36 17.94 -27.84
N THR A 424 12.91 18.90 -27.12
CA THR A 424 12.45 19.28 -25.78
C THR A 424 11.02 19.83 -25.82
N LEU A 425 10.70 20.69 -26.79
CA LEU A 425 9.34 21.20 -26.99
C LEU A 425 8.34 20.08 -27.28
N LEU A 426 8.63 19.21 -28.25
CA LEU A 426 7.79 18.06 -28.60
C LEU A 426 7.55 17.13 -27.43
N SER A 427 8.58 16.92 -26.59
CA SER A 427 8.48 16.09 -25.38
C SER A 427 7.56 16.70 -24.32
N SER A 428 7.44 18.04 -24.30
CA SER A 428 6.57 18.76 -23.37
C SER A 428 5.14 18.97 -23.87
N MET A 429 4.85 18.63 -25.13
CA MET A 429 3.52 18.81 -25.72
C MET A 429 2.53 17.73 -25.28
N THR A 430 1.30 18.17 -25.06
CA THR A 430 0.17 17.25 -24.88
C THR A 430 -0.44 16.84 -26.24
N ILE A 431 -1.20 15.75 -26.27
CA ILE A 431 -1.89 15.31 -27.51
C ILE A 431 -2.86 16.40 -28.02
N THR A 432 -3.49 17.15 -27.11
CA THR A 432 -4.39 18.25 -27.48
C THR A 432 -3.63 19.40 -28.12
N ASP A 433 -2.41 19.70 -27.67
CA ASP A 433 -1.52 20.68 -28.34
C ASP A 433 -1.23 20.26 -29.77
N CYS A 434 -0.87 18.98 -29.97
CA CYS A 434 -0.59 18.47 -31.31
C CYS A 434 -1.83 18.56 -32.21
N VAL A 435 -3.02 18.21 -31.71
CA VAL A 435 -4.28 18.35 -32.46
C VAL A 435 -4.59 19.80 -32.80
N GLU A 436 -4.31 20.74 -31.90
CA GLU A 436 -4.49 22.18 -32.17
C GLU A 436 -3.51 22.66 -33.25
N CYS A 437 -2.24 22.26 -33.19
CA CYS A 437 -1.27 22.52 -34.26
C CYS A 437 -1.76 22.01 -35.62
N ILE A 438 -2.31 20.79 -35.65
CA ILE A 438 -2.82 20.16 -36.88
C ILE A 438 -3.99 20.94 -37.47
N LYS A 439 -4.90 21.41 -36.61
CA LYS A 439 -6.03 22.25 -37.03
C LYS A 439 -5.60 23.61 -37.56
N ARG A 440 -4.48 24.15 -37.07
CA ARG A 440 -3.89 25.40 -37.57
C ARG A 440 -3.17 25.18 -38.91
N ASP A 441 -2.43 24.08 -39.05
CA ASP A 441 -1.69 23.72 -40.27
C ASP A 441 -1.55 22.19 -40.42
N SER A 442 -2.18 21.63 -41.46
CA SER A 442 -2.18 20.17 -41.73
C SER A 442 -0.78 19.62 -41.96
N ARG A 443 0.14 20.44 -42.49
CA ARG A 443 1.54 20.05 -42.74
C ARG A 443 2.27 19.67 -41.47
N LEU A 444 1.94 20.32 -40.37
CA LEU A 444 2.52 19.97 -39.07
C LEU A 444 2.04 18.62 -38.59
N GLY A 445 0.80 18.24 -38.91
CA GLY A 445 0.31 16.90 -38.62
C GLY A 445 1.04 15.83 -39.40
N ALA A 446 1.28 16.07 -40.68
CA ALA A 446 2.08 15.19 -41.51
C ALA A 446 3.50 15.03 -40.94
N ALA A 447 4.11 16.10 -40.43
CA ALA A 447 5.39 16.02 -39.74
C ALA A 447 5.29 15.27 -38.39
N PHE A 448 4.27 15.50 -37.58
CA PHE A 448 4.08 14.78 -36.32
C PHE A 448 3.94 13.28 -36.52
N ILE A 449 3.24 12.84 -37.57
CA ILE A 449 3.09 11.41 -37.90
C ILE A 449 4.45 10.76 -38.18
N ASN A 450 5.39 11.51 -38.77
CA ASN A 450 6.73 11.03 -39.10
C ASN A 450 7.75 11.19 -37.95
N ILE A 451 7.50 12.09 -37.00
CA ILE A 451 8.42 12.41 -35.90
C ILE A 451 8.05 11.70 -34.59
N LEU A 452 6.76 11.67 -34.25
CA LEU A 452 6.26 11.18 -32.97
C LEU A 452 6.17 9.65 -32.94
N GLN A 453 6.08 9.08 -31.74
CA GLN A 453 5.85 7.64 -31.62
C GLN A 453 4.48 7.24 -32.16
N ALA A 454 4.39 6.01 -32.69
CA ALA A 454 3.13 5.43 -33.17
C ALA A 454 2.00 5.48 -32.13
N SER A 455 2.32 5.39 -30.83
CA SER A 455 1.36 5.51 -29.73
C SER A 455 0.75 6.91 -29.62
N GLN A 456 1.58 7.96 -29.74
CA GLN A 456 1.15 9.35 -29.74
C GLN A 456 0.35 9.65 -31.01
N VAL A 457 0.86 9.22 -32.16
CA VAL A 457 0.18 9.34 -33.46
C VAL A 457 -1.21 8.70 -33.40
N GLY A 458 -1.33 7.46 -32.92
CA GLY A 458 -2.62 6.79 -32.79
C GLY A 458 -3.62 7.54 -31.91
N ARG A 459 -3.17 8.28 -30.90
CA ARG A 459 -4.04 9.12 -30.05
C ARG A 459 -4.43 10.42 -30.73
N ILE A 460 -3.51 11.05 -31.45
CA ILE A 460 -3.80 12.22 -32.29
C ILE A 460 -4.88 11.85 -33.32
N LEU A 461 -4.70 10.76 -34.06
CA LEU A 461 -5.63 10.32 -35.09
C LEU A 461 -7.04 10.03 -34.52
N LYS A 462 -7.14 9.48 -33.31
CA LYS A 462 -8.44 9.27 -32.64
C LYS A 462 -9.20 10.57 -32.34
N MET A 463 -8.51 11.70 -32.22
CA MET A 463 -9.12 13.01 -31.93
C MET A 463 -9.43 13.82 -33.18
N LEU A 464 -9.03 13.34 -34.36
CA LEU A 464 -9.26 14.02 -35.63
C LEU A 464 -10.43 13.36 -36.37
N PRO A 465 -11.20 14.14 -37.15
CA PRO A 465 -12.22 13.58 -38.04
C PRO A 465 -11.59 12.76 -39.17
N GLU A 466 -12.31 11.74 -39.66
CA GLU A 466 -11.81 10.77 -40.64
C GLU A 466 -11.30 11.41 -41.94
N GLU A 467 -11.91 12.52 -42.36
CA GLU A 467 -11.51 13.30 -43.53
C GLU A 467 -10.10 13.91 -43.38
N GLU A 468 -9.78 14.45 -42.19
CA GLU A 468 -8.46 15.04 -41.90
C GLU A 468 -7.37 13.94 -41.83
N ILE A 469 -7.72 12.75 -41.35
CA ILE A 469 -6.78 11.62 -41.22
C ILE A 469 -6.23 11.21 -42.59
N SER A 470 -7.09 11.13 -43.60
CA SER A 470 -6.67 10.70 -44.95
C SER A 470 -5.72 11.72 -45.59
N GLY A 471 -6.03 13.02 -45.48
CA GLY A 471 -5.14 14.09 -45.95
C GLY A 471 -3.78 14.08 -45.23
N LEU A 472 -3.76 13.79 -43.93
CA LEU A 472 -2.54 13.68 -43.14
C LEU A 472 -1.64 12.53 -43.56
N PHE A 473 -2.20 11.37 -43.91
CA PHE A 473 -1.40 10.24 -44.41
C PHE A 473 -0.85 10.52 -45.81
N ASP A 474 -1.67 11.07 -46.71
CA ASP A 474 -1.23 11.41 -48.07
C ASP A 474 -0.10 12.45 -48.04
N GLU A 475 -0.25 13.49 -47.22
CA GLU A 475 0.78 14.51 -47.02
C GLU A 475 2.01 13.92 -46.30
N GLY A 476 1.81 13.11 -45.25
CA GLY A 476 2.86 12.44 -44.48
C GLY A 476 3.75 11.49 -45.29
N LEU A 477 3.18 10.78 -46.28
CA LEU A 477 3.93 9.90 -47.18
C LEU A 477 4.83 10.67 -48.16
N SER A 478 4.56 11.96 -48.39
CA SER A 478 5.36 12.82 -49.27
C SER A 478 6.56 13.48 -48.58
N PHE A 479 6.66 13.38 -47.25
CA PHE A 479 7.74 13.99 -46.49
C PHE A 479 9.05 13.20 -46.64
N THR A 480 10.11 13.92 -47.00
CA THR A 480 11.49 13.44 -46.92
C THR A 480 12.15 13.98 -45.65
N GLN A 481 13.30 13.42 -45.28
CA GLN A 481 14.09 13.90 -44.14
C GLN A 481 14.43 15.41 -44.25
N ASP A 482 14.82 15.87 -45.43
CA ASP A 482 15.12 17.28 -45.70
C ASP A 482 13.88 18.17 -45.54
N SER A 483 12.72 17.70 -46.01
CA SER A 483 11.44 18.39 -45.82
C SER A 483 11.11 18.53 -44.33
N ILE A 484 11.33 17.49 -43.53
CA ILE A 484 11.09 17.53 -42.09
C ILE A 484 12.05 18.52 -41.39
N GLN A 485 13.32 18.55 -41.77
CA GLN A 485 14.28 19.53 -41.25
C GLN A 485 13.91 20.97 -41.63
N SER A 486 13.45 21.21 -42.86
CA SER A 486 12.97 22.53 -43.27
C SER A 486 11.70 22.95 -42.50
N LEU A 487 10.83 21.99 -42.19
CA LEU A 487 9.61 22.22 -41.42
C LEU A 487 9.90 22.48 -39.95
N ALA A 488 10.99 21.92 -39.40
CA ALA A 488 11.40 22.14 -38.01
C ALA A 488 11.56 23.64 -37.67
N ALA A 489 12.07 24.43 -38.61
CA ALA A 489 12.19 25.89 -38.46
C ALA A 489 10.84 26.61 -38.37
N THR A 490 9.79 26.04 -38.97
CA THR A 490 8.41 26.55 -38.92
C THR A 490 7.63 26.00 -37.72
N LEU A 491 7.91 24.75 -37.35
CA LEU A 491 7.29 24.06 -36.22
C LEU A 491 7.69 24.73 -34.90
N HIS A 492 8.97 25.02 -34.69
CA HIS A 492 9.46 25.62 -33.45
C HIS A 492 8.69 26.91 -33.02
N PRO A 493 8.56 27.97 -33.85
CA PRO A 493 7.83 29.17 -33.45
C PRO A 493 6.34 28.91 -33.20
N MET A 494 5.70 28.00 -33.95
CA MET A 494 4.28 27.68 -33.73
C MET A 494 4.06 26.94 -32.40
N LEU A 495 4.95 26.00 -32.06
CA LEU A 495 4.91 25.33 -30.75
C LEU A 495 5.13 26.31 -29.61
N MET A 496 6.05 27.26 -29.79
CA MET A 496 6.30 28.32 -28.81
C MET A 496 5.10 29.25 -28.67
N GLU A 497 4.40 29.59 -29.75
CA GLU A 497 3.17 30.40 -29.72
C GLU A 497 2.07 29.70 -28.91
N ILE A 498 1.79 28.42 -29.18
CA ILE A 498 0.79 27.64 -28.44
C ILE A 498 1.17 27.55 -26.96
N ARG A 499 2.45 27.31 -26.66
CA ARG A 499 2.95 27.29 -25.29
C ARG A 499 2.79 28.66 -24.62
N GLN A 500 3.08 29.75 -25.31
CA GLN A 500 2.90 31.10 -24.79
C GLN A 500 1.43 31.44 -24.57
N ASP A 501 0.55 31.04 -25.48
CA ASP A 501 -0.88 31.23 -25.32
C ASP A 501 -1.40 30.45 -24.11
N LYS A 502 -1.00 29.19 -23.94
CA LYS A 502 -1.31 28.44 -22.71
C LYS A 502 -0.73 29.10 -21.47
N ALA A 503 0.52 29.60 -21.52
CA ALA A 503 1.15 30.29 -20.40
C ALA A 503 0.43 31.60 -20.03
N LYS A 504 -0.14 32.33 -21.01
CA LYS A 504 -0.97 33.52 -20.75
C LYS A 504 -2.25 33.17 -20.00
N HIS A 505 -2.82 31.98 -20.25
CA HIS A 505 -4.04 31.51 -19.60
C HIS A 505 -3.76 30.73 -18.29
N GLN A 506 -2.55 30.20 -18.10
CA GLN A 506 -2.11 29.60 -16.85
C GLN A 506 -1.72 30.69 -15.84
N VAL A 507 -2.72 31.24 -15.18
CA VAL A 507 -2.50 32.11 -14.02
C VAL A 507 -1.95 31.23 -12.88
N PRO A 508 -0.74 31.50 -12.32
CA PRO A 508 -0.13 30.67 -11.28
C PRO A 508 -1.02 30.44 -10.05
N LEU A 509 -1.94 31.38 -9.79
CA LEU A 509 -2.92 31.29 -8.72
C LEU A 509 -3.95 30.16 -8.95
N VAL A 510 -4.30 29.84 -10.19
CA VAL A 510 -5.26 28.78 -10.52
C VAL A 510 -4.71 27.41 -10.12
N ASN A 511 -3.45 27.12 -10.45
CA ASN A 511 -2.80 25.86 -10.04
C ASN A 511 -2.71 25.77 -8.50
N LYS A 512 -2.29 26.86 -7.85
CA LYS A 512 -2.27 26.92 -6.38
C LYS A 512 -3.66 26.79 -5.76
N ALA A 513 -4.71 27.28 -6.42
CA ALA A 513 -6.07 27.21 -5.91
C ALA A 513 -6.57 25.77 -5.76
N VAL A 514 -6.21 24.87 -6.69
CA VAL A 514 -6.51 23.44 -6.57
C VAL A 514 -5.90 22.85 -5.29
N GLU A 515 -4.64 23.20 -4.99
CA GLU A 515 -3.97 22.74 -3.77
C GLU A 515 -4.56 23.39 -2.50
N LEU A 516 -4.94 24.66 -2.58
CA LEU A 516 -5.51 25.41 -1.46
C LEU A 516 -6.82 24.80 -0.97
N ILE A 517 -7.63 24.18 -1.83
CA ILE A 517 -8.88 23.52 -1.44
C ILE A 517 -8.66 22.52 -0.30
N ARG A 518 -7.51 21.83 -0.26
CA ARG A 518 -7.20 20.87 0.82
C ARG A 518 -7.07 21.53 2.19
N TYR A 519 -6.57 22.76 2.23
CA TYR A 519 -6.28 23.50 3.45
C TYR A 519 -7.43 24.41 3.86
N LEU A 520 -8.35 24.66 2.92
CA LEU A 520 -9.54 25.45 3.17
C LEU A 520 -10.62 24.56 3.76
N GLY A 521 -11.26 25.06 4.81
CA GLY A 521 -12.47 24.43 5.33
C GLY A 521 -13.61 24.50 4.30
N PRO A 522 -14.62 23.62 4.41
CA PRO A 522 -15.75 23.56 3.47
C PRO A 522 -16.47 24.89 3.23
N GLU A 523 -16.46 25.79 4.22
CA GLU A 523 -17.10 27.10 4.16
C GLU A 523 -16.44 28.07 3.17
N LYS A 524 -15.12 27.93 2.95
CA LYS A 524 -14.33 28.83 2.08
C LYS A 524 -14.08 28.24 0.69
N GLU A 525 -14.36 26.95 0.54
CA GLU A 525 -14.14 26.19 -0.68
C GLU A 525 -14.99 26.71 -1.86
N HIS A 526 -16.23 27.16 -1.59
CA HIS A 526 -17.12 27.73 -2.60
C HIS A 526 -16.46 28.90 -3.36
N GLU A 527 -15.81 29.82 -2.64
CA GLU A 527 -15.14 30.98 -3.27
C GLU A 527 -13.97 30.55 -4.16
N VAL A 528 -13.27 29.47 -3.80
CA VAL A 528 -12.18 28.95 -4.63
C VAL A 528 -12.72 28.29 -5.88
N PHE A 529 -13.77 27.47 -5.78
CA PHE A 529 -14.41 26.91 -6.97
C PHE A 529 -14.99 27.99 -7.87
N LYS A 530 -15.63 29.01 -7.31
CA LYS A 530 -16.14 30.15 -8.07
C LYS A 530 -15.02 30.91 -8.79
N MET A 531 -13.87 31.09 -8.14
CA MET A 531 -12.69 31.69 -8.76
C MET A 531 -12.15 30.81 -9.91
N LEU A 532 -12.05 29.49 -9.71
CA LEU A 532 -11.64 28.54 -10.75
C LEU A 532 -12.60 28.55 -11.94
N ILE A 533 -13.90 28.59 -11.70
CA ILE A 533 -14.93 28.71 -12.74
C ILE A 533 -14.77 30.02 -13.50
N SER A 534 -14.59 31.13 -12.79
CA SER A 534 -14.46 32.46 -13.39
C SER A 534 -13.18 32.63 -14.20
N SER A 535 -12.12 31.85 -13.92
CA SER A 535 -10.89 31.88 -14.71
C SER A 535 -11.00 31.15 -16.06
N GLY A 536 -12.07 30.37 -16.27
CA GLY A 536 -12.25 29.56 -17.47
C GLY A 536 -11.25 28.40 -17.60
N ALA A 537 -10.49 28.10 -16.54
CA ALA A 537 -9.44 27.10 -16.53
C ALA A 537 -10.02 25.68 -16.38
N THR A 538 -10.62 25.18 -17.47
CA THR A 538 -11.49 24.00 -17.47
C THR A 538 -10.79 22.75 -16.96
N GLU A 539 -9.53 22.55 -17.35
CA GLU A 539 -8.71 21.42 -16.89
C GLU A 539 -8.51 21.45 -15.37
N GLN A 540 -8.19 22.60 -14.80
CA GLN A 540 -7.97 22.78 -13.36
C GLN A 540 -9.27 22.69 -12.57
N ILE A 541 -10.40 23.13 -13.13
CA ILE A 541 -11.74 22.94 -12.55
C ILE A 541 -12.04 21.44 -12.46
N LEU A 542 -11.81 20.68 -13.53
CA LEU A 542 -12.03 19.24 -13.53
C LEU A 542 -11.10 18.51 -12.57
N GLU A 543 -9.81 18.86 -12.56
CA GLU A 543 -8.86 18.29 -11.63
C GLU A 543 -9.29 18.55 -10.18
N ALA A 544 -9.64 19.79 -9.86
CA ALA A 544 -10.10 20.19 -8.54
C ALA A 544 -11.36 19.44 -8.12
N THR A 545 -12.37 19.34 -9.00
CA THR A 545 -13.64 18.71 -8.68
C THR A 545 -13.54 17.18 -8.57
N ASN A 546 -12.72 16.54 -9.41
CA ASN A 546 -12.42 15.11 -9.31
C ASN A 546 -11.67 14.77 -8.02
N ARG A 547 -10.74 15.64 -7.60
CA ARG A 547 -9.93 15.44 -6.40
C ARG A 547 -10.71 15.80 -5.13
N TYR A 548 -11.51 16.85 -5.20
CA TYR A 548 -12.24 17.45 -4.09
C TYR A 548 -13.69 17.72 -4.52
N PHE A 549 -14.56 16.73 -4.32
CA PHE A 549 -15.99 16.94 -4.57
C PHE A 549 -16.49 18.17 -3.79
N PRO A 550 -17.16 19.14 -4.45
CA PRO A 550 -17.57 20.39 -3.83
C PRO A 550 -18.45 20.16 -2.60
N ALA A 551 -18.08 20.74 -1.46
CA ALA A 551 -18.79 20.50 -0.21
C ALA A 551 -20.26 20.92 -0.25
N GLU A 552 -20.58 21.99 -1.00
CA GLU A 552 -21.95 22.48 -1.19
C GLU A 552 -22.87 21.48 -1.90
N LEU A 553 -22.30 20.59 -2.72
CA LEU A 553 -23.06 19.60 -3.46
C LEU A 553 -23.42 18.38 -2.62
N ILE A 554 -22.76 18.16 -1.47
CA ILE A 554 -22.97 16.96 -0.65
C ILE A 554 -24.43 16.86 -0.19
N LEU A 555 -25.02 17.96 0.29
CA LEU A 555 -26.42 17.96 0.74
C LEU A 555 -27.44 17.91 -0.40
N THR A 556 -27.00 18.09 -1.65
CA THR A 556 -27.84 17.95 -2.84
C THR A 556 -27.89 16.52 -3.37
N LEU A 557 -27.08 15.62 -2.80
CA LEU A 557 -27.13 14.19 -3.13
C LEU A 557 -28.49 13.58 -2.73
N PRO A 558 -28.99 12.60 -3.49
CA PRO A 558 -30.21 11.88 -3.13
C PRO A 558 -30.14 11.26 -1.73
N ALA A 559 -31.29 11.18 -1.05
CA ALA A 559 -31.42 10.72 0.33
C ALA A 559 -30.82 9.32 0.57
N ASP A 560 -30.93 8.40 -0.40
CA ASP A 560 -30.34 7.06 -0.32
C ASP A 560 -28.80 7.10 -0.35
N LYS A 561 -28.21 8.04 -1.10
CA LYS A 561 -26.75 8.25 -1.13
C LYS A 561 -26.27 8.89 0.15
N LEU A 562 -26.94 9.96 0.61
CA LEU A 562 -26.66 10.58 1.91
C LEU A 562 -26.73 9.56 3.05
N ARG A 563 -27.68 8.61 3.00
CA ARG A 563 -27.76 7.51 3.98
C ARG A 563 -26.52 6.63 3.99
N ILE A 564 -25.96 6.31 2.82
CA ILE A 564 -24.71 5.55 2.69
C ILE A 564 -23.55 6.34 3.32
N LEU A 565 -23.45 7.64 3.02
CA LEU A 565 -22.41 8.53 3.53
C LEU A 565 -22.48 8.66 5.05
N LEU A 566 -23.66 9.00 5.59
CA LEU A 566 -23.89 9.08 7.03
C LEU A 566 -23.62 7.73 7.71
N GLY A 567 -23.93 6.62 7.03
CA GLY A 567 -23.68 5.26 7.48
C GLY A 567 -22.22 4.96 7.82
N ARG A 568 -21.26 5.70 7.26
CA ARG A 568 -19.83 5.57 7.54
C ARG A 568 -19.40 6.25 8.85
N MET A 569 -20.21 7.16 9.39
CA MET A 569 -19.93 7.83 10.66
C MET A 569 -20.44 7.02 11.86
N PRO A 570 -19.72 7.03 13.00
CA PRO A 570 -20.24 6.59 14.29
C PRO A 570 -21.56 7.28 14.65
N THR A 571 -22.46 6.57 15.34
CA THR A 571 -23.81 7.06 15.63
C THR A 571 -23.84 8.35 16.43
N ASN A 572 -22.98 8.47 17.45
CA ASN A 572 -22.86 9.68 18.28
C ASN A 572 -22.35 10.88 17.47
N GLN A 573 -21.34 10.69 16.61
CA GLN A 573 -20.83 11.74 15.73
C GLN A 573 -21.89 12.16 14.70
N ARG A 574 -22.66 11.21 14.20
CA ARG A 574 -23.80 11.47 13.30
C ARG A 574 -24.87 12.32 13.98
N ALA A 575 -25.25 11.97 15.22
CA ALA A 575 -26.20 12.76 15.99
C ALA A 575 -25.67 14.19 16.22
N ALA A 576 -24.42 14.31 16.68
CA ALA A 576 -23.78 15.61 16.90
C ALA A 576 -23.71 16.46 15.61
N LEU A 577 -23.32 15.87 14.48
CA LEU A 577 -23.32 16.52 13.18
C LEU A 577 -24.69 17.09 12.85
N ILE A 578 -25.72 16.24 12.85
CA ILE A 578 -27.08 16.63 12.44
C ILE A 578 -27.64 17.70 13.39
N TYR A 579 -27.38 17.56 14.68
CA TYR A 579 -27.79 18.55 15.68
C TYR A 579 -27.09 19.90 15.47
N SER A 580 -25.82 19.91 15.06
CA SER A 580 -25.05 21.13 14.83
C SER A 580 -25.48 21.93 13.59
N ARG A 581 -26.27 21.33 12.68
CA ARG A 581 -26.73 21.97 11.44
C ARG A 581 -27.97 22.83 11.64
N GLU A 582 -28.17 23.74 10.68
CA GLU A 582 -29.36 24.57 10.56
C GLU A 582 -30.60 23.72 10.24
N GLU A 583 -31.79 24.26 10.47
CA GLU A 583 -33.04 23.49 10.44
C GLU A 583 -33.29 22.82 9.09
N GLU A 584 -33.04 23.51 7.98
CA GLU A 584 -33.22 22.96 6.63
C GLU A 584 -32.24 21.81 6.33
N GLU A 585 -30.96 22.01 6.59
CA GLU A 585 -29.94 20.97 6.38
C GLU A 585 -30.14 19.79 7.33
N ARG A 586 -30.51 20.08 8.58
CA ARG A 586 -30.87 19.09 9.58
C ARG A 586 -32.02 18.23 9.06
N LYS A 587 -33.06 18.85 8.49
CA LYS A 587 -34.19 18.13 7.90
C LYS A 587 -33.77 17.21 6.76
N ILE A 588 -32.90 17.68 5.84
CA ILE A 588 -32.35 16.87 4.75
C ILE A 588 -31.60 15.64 5.30
N LEU A 589 -30.70 15.84 6.27
CA LEU A 589 -29.93 14.74 6.87
C LEU A 589 -30.81 13.75 7.64
N LEU A 590 -31.84 14.26 8.32
CA LEU A 590 -32.83 13.45 9.03
C LEU A 590 -33.71 12.64 8.06
N GLU A 591 -34.06 13.20 6.91
CA GLU A 591 -34.78 12.51 5.85
C GLU A 591 -33.94 11.39 5.24
N ALA A 592 -32.64 11.62 5.02
CA ALA A 592 -31.71 10.60 4.55
C ALA A 592 -31.61 9.38 5.50
N ILE A 593 -31.73 9.59 6.81
CA ILE A 593 -31.79 8.48 7.78
C ILE A 593 -33.11 7.69 7.66
N GLY A 594 -34.18 8.35 7.23
CA GLY A 594 -35.54 7.84 7.13
C GLY A 594 -36.48 8.48 8.16
N ALA A 595 -37.76 8.58 7.79
CA ALA A 595 -38.82 9.09 8.67
C ALA A 595 -39.05 8.18 9.88
N THR A 596 -38.89 6.87 9.72
CA THR A 596 -39.08 5.85 10.76
C THR A 596 -37.95 4.82 10.74
N GLY A 597 -37.74 4.16 11.87
CA GLY A 597 -36.80 3.06 12.01
C GLY A 597 -35.86 3.21 13.20
N ARG A 598 -35.25 2.08 13.61
CA ARG A 598 -34.40 1.99 14.80
C ARG A 598 -33.27 3.02 14.83
N LEU A 599 -32.65 3.29 13.68
CA LEU A 599 -31.57 4.28 13.62
C LEU A 599 -32.09 5.70 13.90
N ARG A 600 -33.30 6.04 13.42
CA ARG A 600 -33.91 7.34 13.67
C ARG A 600 -34.28 7.50 15.15
N GLU A 601 -34.81 6.45 15.78
CA GLU A 601 -35.08 6.43 17.22
C GLU A 601 -33.80 6.68 18.02
N ILE A 602 -32.71 5.97 17.70
CA ILE A 602 -31.42 6.16 18.37
C ILE A 602 -30.93 7.61 18.21
N ILE A 603 -30.98 8.19 17.00
CA ILE A 603 -30.56 9.58 16.79
C ILE A 603 -31.44 10.56 17.57
N ASN A 604 -32.75 10.33 17.64
CA ASN A 604 -33.65 11.17 18.43
C ASN A 604 -33.37 11.04 19.94
N ASP A 605 -32.98 9.86 20.43
CA ASP A 605 -32.59 9.67 21.83
C ASP A 605 -31.28 10.39 22.14
N GLU A 606 -30.29 10.33 21.25
CA GLU A 606 -29.05 11.12 21.34
C GLU A 606 -29.36 12.63 21.33
N PHE A 607 -30.32 13.11 20.54
CA PHE A 607 -30.73 14.52 20.56
C PHE A 607 -31.30 14.92 21.92
N ARG A 608 -32.15 14.08 22.52
CA ARG A 608 -32.68 14.33 23.87
C ARG A 608 -31.58 14.37 24.92
N GLU A 609 -30.54 13.55 24.76
CA GLU A 609 -29.38 13.58 25.65
C GLU A 609 -28.57 14.87 25.49
N ILE A 610 -28.31 15.29 24.24
CA ILE A 610 -27.66 16.55 23.92
C ILE A 610 -28.45 17.74 24.50
N GLU A 611 -29.78 17.74 24.37
CA GLU A 611 -30.65 18.80 24.89
C GLU A 611 -30.66 18.87 26.42
N LYS A 612 -30.55 17.72 27.11
CA LYS A 612 -30.47 17.67 28.58
C LYS A 612 -29.12 18.12 29.11
N ASN A 613 -28.07 18.06 28.29
CA ASN A 613 -26.70 18.36 28.69
C ASN A 613 -26.19 19.63 28.00
N GLU A 614 -26.37 20.79 28.65
CA GLU A 614 -25.95 22.09 28.14
C GLU A 614 -24.44 22.15 27.80
N SER A 615 -23.59 21.43 28.54
CA SER A 615 -22.16 21.37 28.23
C SER A 615 -21.89 20.66 26.91
N MET A 616 -22.61 19.55 26.65
CA MET A 616 -22.47 18.80 25.41
C MET A 616 -22.99 19.61 24.23
N LYS A 617 -24.15 20.27 24.39
CA LYS A 617 -24.72 21.18 23.40
C LYS A 617 -23.77 22.32 23.04
N ALA A 618 -23.19 22.99 24.04
CA ALA A 618 -22.20 24.05 23.82
C ALA A 618 -20.96 23.54 23.08
N GLN A 619 -20.47 22.34 23.43
CA GLN A 619 -19.33 21.73 22.76
C GLN A 619 -19.65 21.38 21.29
N ILE A 620 -20.83 20.82 21.01
CA ILE A 620 -21.26 20.52 19.63
C ILE A 620 -21.37 21.79 18.79
N GLN A 621 -21.87 22.88 19.36
CA GLN A 621 -21.93 24.16 18.65
C GLN A 621 -20.54 24.75 18.38
N LYS A 622 -19.61 24.61 19.34
CA LYS A 622 -18.20 24.99 19.14
C LYS A 622 -17.52 24.13 18.06
N ASP A 623 -17.85 22.86 18.00
CA ASP A 623 -17.28 21.89 17.06
C ASP A 623 -18.04 21.83 15.72
N ARG A 624 -19.03 22.70 15.47
CA ARG A 624 -19.89 22.67 14.26
C ARG A 624 -19.08 22.58 12.96
N ALA A 625 -18.09 23.45 12.79
CA ALA A 625 -17.26 23.48 11.59
C ALA A 625 -16.40 22.22 11.43
N LYS A 626 -15.88 21.68 12.54
CA LYS A 626 -15.09 20.46 12.55
C LYS A 626 -15.95 19.24 12.19
N LEU A 627 -17.12 19.09 12.81
CA LEU A 627 -18.07 18.00 12.51
C LEU A 627 -18.45 18.00 11.03
N TRP A 628 -18.71 19.18 10.46
CA TRP A 628 -18.99 19.32 9.04
C TRP A 628 -17.78 18.94 8.17
N GLY A 629 -16.58 19.44 8.49
CA GLY A 629 -15.34 19.07 7.79
C GLY A 629 -15.08 17.56 7.79
N ASP A 630 -15.25 16.90 8.94
CA ASP A 630 -15.09 15.44 9.07
C ASP A 630 -16.09 14.71 8.17
N PHE A 631 -17.35 15.15 8.13
CA PHE A 631 -18.37 14.55 7.25
C PHE A 631 -18.08 14.77 5.76
N VAL A 632 -17.61 15.96 5.37
CA VAL A 632 -17.20 16.27 3.99
C VAL A 632 -16.07 15.34 3.55
N GLN A 633 -15.07 15.14 4.41
CA GLN A 633 -13.95 14.25 4.10
C GLN A 633 -14.41 12.79 3.94
N ILE A 634 -15.22 12.29 4.86
CA ILE A 634 -15.82 10.94 4.77
C ILE A 634 -16.65 10.79 3.49
N SER A 635 -17.36 11.84 3.09
CA SER A 635 -18.17 11.86 1.87
C SER A 635 -17.31 11.77 0.63
N ARG A 636 -16.24 12.56 0.54
CA ARG A 636 -15.26 12.51 -0.57
C ARG A 636 -14.60 11.15 -0.69
N ASP A 637 -14.15 10.59 0.42
CA ASP A 637 -13.53 9.27 0.45
C ASP A 637 -14.53 8.18 0.03
N SER A 638 -15.80 8.33 0.39
CA SER A 638 -16.85 7.40 -0.03
C SER A 638 -17.22 7.55 -1.50
N ILE A 639 -17.33 8.77 -2.03
CA ILE A 639 -17.59 9.04 -3.45
C ILE A 639 -16.49 8.42 -4.32
N ARG A 640 -15.21 8.56 -3.91
CA ARG A 640 -14.08 8.00 -4.65
C ARG A 640 -14.05 6.47 -4.66
N ASN A 641 -14.44 5.84 -3.56
CA ASN A 641 -14.24 4.40 -3.35
C ASN A 641 -15.52 3.54 -3.51
N ASP A 642 -16.70 4.14 -3.55
CA ASP A 642 -17.99 3.44 -3.63
C ASP A 642 -18.72 3.82 -4.93
N GLY A 643 -18.63 2.96 -5.95
CA GLY A 643 -19.25 3.20 -7.26
C GLY A 643 -20.76 3.49 -7.18
N ARG A 644 -21.45 3.00 -6.14
CA ARG A 644 -22.89 3.28 -5.93
C ARG A 644 -23.18 4.76 -5.64
N VAL A 645 -22.20 5.50 -5.12
CA VAL A 645 -22.30 6.93 -4.84
C VAL A 645 -21.60 7.74 -5.93
N LYS A 646 -20.48 7.23 -6.47
CA LYS A 646 -19.69 7.86 -7.52
C LYS A 646 -20.53 8.29 -8.72
N ASP A 647 -21.27 7.37 -9.33
CA ASP A 647 -22.00 7.64 -10.58
C ASP A 647 -23.00 8.81 -10.41
N THR A 648 -23.74 8.82 -9.30
CA THR A 648 -24.70 9.88 -8.98
C THR A 648 -23.99 11.20 -8.63
N ALA A 649 -22.84 11.15 -7.97
CA ALA A 649 -22.03 12.32 -7.68
C ALA A 649 -21.46 12.93 -8.97
N ASP A 650 -21.00 12.10 -9.91
CA ASP A 650 -20.46 12.53 -11.20
C ASP A 650 -21.56 13.18 -12.06
N GLU A 651 -22.78 12.62 -12.09
CA GLU A 651 -23.93 13.23 -12.75
C GLU A 651 -24.29 14.60 -12.15
N LEU A 652 -24.32 14.69 -10.82
CA LEU A 652 -24.59 15.92 -10.10
C LEU A 652 -23.51 16.99 -10.37
N LEU A 653 -22.25 16.56 -10.40
CA LEU A 653 -21.11 17.43 -10.69
C LEU A 653 -21.17 17.96 -12.12
N LYS A 654 -21.46 17.10 -13.11
CA LYS A 654 -21.65 17.53 -14.51
C LYS A 654 -22.77 18.55 -14.63
N LYS A 655 -23.91 18.30 -13.99
CA LYS A 655 -25.04 19.24 -13.99
C LYS A 655 -24.65 20.58 -13.33
N TRP A 656 -23.93 20.54 -12.22
CA TRP A 656 -23.46 21.75 -11.54
C TRP A 656 -22.49 22.55 -12.42
N LEU A 657 -21.48 21.90 -13.02
CA LEU A 657 -20.54 22.55 -13.94
C LEU A 657 -21.23 23.14 -15.18
N SER A 658 -22.16 22.40 -15.78
CA SER A 658 -22.94 22.86 -16.93
C SER A 658 -23.78 24.10 -16.61
N ASN A 659 -24.40 24.16 -15.42
CA ASN A 659 -25.12 25.35 -14.95
C ASN A 659 -24.22 26.58 -14.76
N GLN A 660 -22.92 26.36 -14.56
CA GLN A 660 -21.92 27.43 -14.44
C GLN A 660 -21.32 27.85 -15.80
N GLY A 661 -21.81 27.29 -16.91
CA GLY A 661 -21.30 27.57 -18.26
C GLY A 661 -19.97 26.86 -18.58
N VAL A 662 -19.57 25.88 -17.76
CA VAL A 662 -18.40 25.04 -18.03
C VAL A 662 -18.83 23.95 -19.00
N ASP A 663 -18.15 23.84 -20.14
CA ASP A 663 -18.41 22.75 -21.09
C ASP A 663 -18.03 21.42 -20.44
N THR A 664 -19.03 20.55 -20.29
CA THR A 664 -18.87 19.22 -19.68
C THR A 664 -18.86 18.10 -20.71
N ASP A 665 -18.81 18.41 -22.01
CA ASP A 665 -18.78 17.42 -23.10
C ASP A 665 -17.39 16.77 -23.24
N TRP A 666 -16.85 16.35 -22.10
CA TRP A 666 -15.70 15.49 -21.99
C TRP A 666 -16.15 14.12 -22.45
N GLY A 667 -15.94 13.86 -23.75
CA GLY A 667 -16.17 12.56 -24.36
C GLY A 667 -15.72 11.46 -23.41
N SER A 668 -16.60 10.49 -23.20
CA SER A 668 -16.49 9.34 -22.30
C SER A 668 -15.12 8.65 -22.38
N THR A 669 -14.12 9.23 -21.72
CA THR A 669 -12.74 8.75 -21.67
C THR A 669 -12.62 7.56 -20.73
N GLU A 670 -13.69 7.21 -20.01
CA GLU A 670 -13.87 5.94 -19.30
C GLU A 670 -14.03 4.74 -20.26
N GLN A 671 -14.15 4.95 -21.58
CA GLN A 671 -13.97 3.88 -22.59
C GLN A 671 -12.51 3.77 -23.11
N ALA A 672 -11.60 4.63 -22.65
CA ALA A 672 -10.21 4.69 -23.14
C ALA A 672 -9.16 4.23 -22.10
N ALA A 673 -9.57 3.82 -20.90
CA ALA A 673 -8.75 3.13 -19.90
C ALA A 673 -9.32 1.73 -19.67
#